data_AF-A0A1G6GF76-F1
#
_entry.id   AF-A0A1G6GF76-F1
#
_cell.length_a   1.000
_cell.length_b   1.000
_cell.length_c   1.000
_cell.angle_alpha   90.00
_cell.angle_beta   90.00
_cell.angle_gamma   90.00
#
_symmetry.space_group_name_H-M   'P 1'
#
loop_
_entity.id
_entity.type
_entity.pdbx_description
1 polymer ?
#
loop_
_entity_poly.entity_id
_entity_poly.type
_entity_poly.pdbx_seq_one_letter_code
_entity_poly.pdbx_strand_id
1 'polypeptide(L)'
;MQFGAGQPRLSVVVPFYGVEAYIRDCLASIRDQSLRDIEVILVDDGSPDGSRVIAEEFCAEDPRFRIVTQENQGLGPARNTGTEEAVGEYLTFVDSDDLVSRHGFESMVDSLDHSGSSLAGGNAWRFNSSHVTASWAHRVAYARSREATHVLEFRDLARDRMVWNKVYRRSFWDEFGYRFPAIRYEDYPVTLAAHIDAVTVDCLAQTVYCWRERESGDSITQQVFRYDNLRDRITSAAMVLSVVDRSAPVLRPLVADLLADSDLLAVLQAFYRVPEDSAKDLMALGEELVDLLGARALRKRHPYDRLQVEAMRHGDLDLLRVLAERRDEGILGDLSRAHTVPPLGRLEYNYPGRDRPWTSTSLYRVPRRAVALRATVGSVEWVEGERPSLRLGGTAEIRHVPTTDRSSIAVRAIAGESSIPLEVRRSTAIDSHGNLAPVGFEVDVPLDHMRTWADSSDQLTFGVEVRSGRYHRTGILRATKPGSPRWPEFRRLDATLVAMPGQRGGWPYAITWHREPILLEGVDVRPDGVLLTLRAATARSKGDIVLAWSPGIPELRRPCDWHPDGAGAVGSVRLGFGELVAGADHDEPIPLTRVRSLSVVPDPPTEVDDEGAIVVRPLEPLLWGLAEGTIAVPRDGRVLRLSRTATSQVAVAETDLLATYADRVEVAGGVLVVEGRVTIGDPTAASLAWCHFPVGSDDPVDAGVRASVDGDRWSIRVPLRRLASFTSEDSVLGGDERLLWHLLEYNDGGARAVLVDPFAAGRLPVRFEGTAEDGHPLHGWVQGEPTLTQATGALRATIMRESEPERGSATVGRRPGLPWRKG
;
A
#
# COMPACT_ATOMS: atom_id res chain seq x y z
N MET A 1 -23.04 36.16 11.83
CA MET A 1 -23.10 36.55 13.26
C MET A 1 -21.69 36.95 13.67
N GLN A 2 -21.50 38.03 14.44
CA GLN A 2 -20.19 38.38 14.99
C GLN A 2 -19.94 37.50 16.22
N PHE A 3 -19.02 36.54 16.11
CA PHE A 3 -18.58 35.71 17.23
C PHE A 3 -17.74 36.57 18.20
N GLY A 4 -18.00 36.43 19.51
CA GLY A 4 -17.25 37.15 20.54
C GLY A 4 -15.79 36.69 20.56
N ALA A 5 -14.87 37.63 20.73
CA ALA A 5 -13.45 37.32 20.91
C ALA A 5 -13.26 36.37 22.11
N GLY A 6 -12.96 35.10 21.85
CA GLY A 6 -12.64 34.10 22.87
C GLY A 6 -13.30 32.72 22.75
N GLN A 7 -14.16 32.45 21.76
CA GLN A 7 -14.68 31.09 21.50
C GLN A 7 -13.86 30.39 20.40
N PRO A 8 -13.43 29.13 20.60
CA PRO A 8 -12.68 28.39 19.58
C PRO A 8 -13.53 28.16 18.33
N ARG A 9 -12.90 28.16 17.15
CA ARG A 9 -13.62 27.82 15.90
C ARG A 9 -13.91 26.34 15.81
N LEU A 10 -12.96 25.49 16.21
CA LEU A 10 -13.06 24.05 16.08
C LEU A 10 -12.76 23.36 17.42
N SER A 11 -13.66 22.49 17.85
CA SER A 11 -13.40 21.54 18.93
C SER A 11 -12.89 20.22 18.36
N VAL A 12 -11.70 19.80 18.79
CA VAL A 12 -11.06 18.54 18.41
C VAL A 12 -11.21 17.56 19.57
N VAL A 13 -12.04 16.53 19.41
CA VAL A 13 -12.26 15.49 20.43
C VAL A 13 -11.32 14.31 20.18
N VAL A 14 -10.49 13.98 21.17
CA VAL A 14 -9.45 12.94 21.06
C VAL A 14 -9.60 11.94 22.22
N PRO A 15 -10.39 10.87 22.05
CA PRO A 15 -10.46 9.80 23.03
C PRO A 15 -9.20 8.94 23.01
N PHE A 16 -8.73 8.49 24.18
CA PHE A 16 -7.55 7.62 24.28
C PHE A 16 -7.67 6.56 25.38
N TYR A 17 -7.12 5.37 25.08
CA TYR A 17 -7.01 4.23 26.01
C TYR A 17 -5.94 3.24 25.50
N GLY A 18 -4.87 3.02 26.26
CA GLY A 18 -3.82 2.05 25.94
C GLY A 18 -3.01 2.37 24.69
N VAL A 19 -2.55 3.63 24.53
CA VAL A 19 -1.93 4.15 23.30
C VAL A 19 -0.61 4.89 23.56
N GLU A 20 0.10 4.57 24.66
CA GLU A 20 1.32 5.27 25.07
C GLU A 20 2.36 5.39 23.94
N ALA A 21 2.48 4.35 23.12
CA ALA A 21 3.43 4.30 22.00
C ALA A 21 3.13 5.30 20.86
N TYR A 22 1.90 5.79 20.74
CA TYR A 22 1.44 6.54 19.55
C TYR A 22 0.93 7.95 19.87
N ILE A 23 0.36 8.15 21.07
CA ILE A 23 -0.36 9.37 21.44
C ILE A 23 0.50 10.64 21.30
N ARG A 24 1.80 10.57 21.58
CA ARG A 24 2.69 11.73 21.44
C ARG A 24 2.72 12.29 20.01
N ASP A 25 2.80 11.43 19.01
CA ASP A 25 2.85 11.86 17.60
C ASP A 25 1.49 12.44 17.16
N CYS A 26 0.40 11.81 17.62
CA CYS A 26 -0.96 12.30 17.39
C CYS A 26 -1.12 13.73 17.92
N LEU A 27 -0.82 13.95 19.20
CA LEU A 27 -0.97 15.27 19.84
C LEU A 27 -0.04 16.32 19.25
N ALA A 28 1.19 15.94 18.85
CA ALA A 28 2.08 16.84 18.13
C ALA A 28 1.46 17.30 16.80
N SER A 29 0.88 16.39 16.02
CA SER A 29 0.23 16.74 14.74
C SER A 29 -0.97 17.69 14.89
N ILE A 30 -1.70 17.60 16.01
CA ILE A 30 -2.80 18.52 16.35
C ILE A 30 -2.25 19.87 16.82
N ARG A 31 -1.20 19.87 17.66
CA ARG A 31 -0.55 21.10 18.14
C ARG A 31 -0.04 21.96 16.99
N ASP A 32 0.47 21.31 15.95
CA ASP A 32 1.11 21.95 14.81
C ASP A 32 0.14 22.40 13.71
N GLN A 33 -1.17 22.26 13.93
CA GLN A 33 -2.21 22.73 13.00
C GLN A 33 -2.09 24.22 12.65
N SER A 34 -2.34 24.51 11.38
CA SER A 34 -2.38 25.88 10.81
C SER A 34 -3.55 26.70 11.37
N LEU A 35 -4.72 26.09 11.52
CA LEU A 35 -5.86 26.68 12.24
C LEU A 35 -5.51 26.79 13.73
N ARG A 36 -5.26 28.00 14.22
CA ARG A 36 -4.83 28.24 15.61
C ARG A 36 -5.99 28.33 16.61
N ASP A 37 -7.16 28.74 16.13
CA ASP A 37 -8.35 28.94 16.96
C ASP A 37 -9.11 27.63 17.20
N ILE A 38 -8.46 26.72 17.92
CA ILE A 38 -8.96 25.39 18.24
C ILE A 38 -8.93 25.14 19.75
N GLU A 39 -9.83 24.29 20.22
CA GLU A 39 -9.69 23.59 21.51
C GLU A 39 -9.47 22.09 21.25
N VAL A 40 -8.70 21.44 22.12
CA VAL A 40 -8.42 20.00 22.04
C VAL A 40 -8.85 19.35 23.34
N ILE A 41 -9.81 18.42 23.24
CA ILE A 41 -10.46 17.75 24.35
C ILE A 41 -9.97 16.32 24.37
N LEU A 42 -8.99 16.06 25.23
CA LEU A 42 -8.40 14.74 25.46
C LEU A 42 -9.31 13.97 26.42
N VAL A 43 -9.97 12.91 25.94
CA VAL A 43 -10.85 12.09 26.79
C VAL A 43 -10.11 10.82 27.18
N ASP A 44 -9.63 10.80 28.42
CA ASP A 44 -9.02 9.61 29.01
C ASP A 44 -10.11 8.62 29.45
N ASP A 45 -10.23 7.53 28.71
CA ASP A 45 -11.20 6.47 28.98
C ASP A 45 -10.66 5.41 29.96
N GLY A 46 -9.90 5.86 30.98
CA GLY A 46 -9.35 5.01 32.02
C GLY A 46 -8.08 4.26 31.62
N SER A 47 -7.19 4.91 30.86
CA SER A 47 -5.98 4.31 30.28
C SER A 47 -5.07 3.64 31.34
N PRO A 48 -4.62 2.38 31.15
CA PRO A 48 -3.83 1.65 32.14
C PRO A 48 -2.31 1.85 32.01
N ASP A 49 -1.87 2.65 31.04
CA ASP A 49 -0.48 2.86 30.63
C ASP A 49 -0.02 4.32 30.82
N GLY A 50 1.14 4.69 30.30
CA GLY A 50 1.70 6.05 30.38
C GLY A 50 0.97 7.11 29.54
N SER A 51 -0.11 6.76 28.82
CA SER A 51 -0.83 7.69 27.92
C SER A 51 -1.30 8.96 28.63
N ARG A 52 -1.82 8.83 29.87
CA ARG A 52 -2.29 9.98 30.67
C ARG A 52 -1.17 10.96 30.95
N VAL A 53 0.01 10.46 31.31
CA VAL A 53 1.17 11.31 31.63
C VAL A 53 1.57 12.14 30.41
N ILE A 54 1.60 11.51 29.22
CA ILE A 54 1.88 12.22 27.97
C ILE A 54 0.82 13.27 27.69
N ALA A 55 -0.47 12.96 27.85
CA ALA A 55 -1.55 13.92 27.66
C ALA A 55 -1.46 15.13 28.63
N GLU A 56 -1.10 14.90 29.89
CA GLU A 56 -0.89 15.95 30.90
C GLU A 56 0.29 16.88 30.54
N GLU A 57 1.37 16.35 29.96
CA GLU A 57 2.48 17.17 29.44
C GLU A 57 1.99 18.18 28.39
N PHE A 58 1.19 17.73 27.42
CA PHE A 58 0.64 18.62 26.39
C PHE A 58 -0.31 19.67 26.97
N CYS A 59 -1.15 19.32 27.94
CA CYS A 59 -2.02 20.28 28.64
C CYS A 59 -1.21 21.34 29.42
N ALA A 60 -0.05 20.98 29.96
CA ALA A 60 0.83 21.90 30.66
C ALA A 60 1.59 22.85 29.71
N GLU A 61 1.92 22.38 28.51
CA GLU A 61 2.65 23.15 27.49
C GLU A 61 1.76 24.04 26.62
N ASP A 62 0.52 23.63 26.33
CA ASP A 62 -0.36 24.30 25.40
C ASP A 62 -1.78 24.46 25.97
N PRO A 63 -2.24 25.70 26.26
CA PRO A 63 -3.52 25.95 26.91
C PRO A 63 -4.73 25.60 26.05
N ARG A 64 -4.54 25.26 24.76
CA ARG A 64 -5.61 24.76 23.89
C ARG A 64 -6.00 23.32 24.26
N PHE A 65 -5.12 22.57 24.92
CA PHE A 65 -5.34 21.19 25.31
C PHE A 65 -5.91 21.11 26.72
N ARG A 66 -6.93 20.28 26.90
CA ARG A 66 -7.47 19.93 28.20
C ARG A 66 -7.84 18.46 28.26
N ILE A 67 -7.73 17.90 29.45
CA ILE A 67 -8.05 16.50 29.71
C ILE A 67 -9.36 16.35 30.48
N VAL A 68 -10.17 15.39 30.08
CA VAL A 68 -11.38 14.93 30.76
C VAL A 68 -11.21 13.45 31.02
N THR A 69 -11.38 13.03 32.27
CA THR A 69 -11.17 11.63 32.67
C THR A 69 -12.49 10.97 33.01
N GLN A 70 -12.67 9.75 32.53
CA GLN A 70 -13.79 8.89 32.86
C GLN A 70 -13.32 7.47 33.18
N GLU A 71 -14.20 6.66 33.78
CA GLU A 71 -14.01 5.21 33.80
C GLU A 71 -14.20 4.63 32.38
N ASN A 72 -13.47 3.57 32.06
CA ASN A 72 -13.51 2.93 30.74
C ASN A 72 -14.94 2.52 30.36
N GLN A 73 -15.51 3.23 29.41
CA GLN A 73 -16.84 3.00 28.85
C GLN A 73 -16.80 2.70 27.34
N GLY A 74 -15.62 2.75 26.73
CA GLY A 74 -15.39 2.52 25.32
C GLY A 74 -15.34 3.81 24.49
N LEU A 75 -14.87 3.66 23.24
CA LEU A 75 -14.56 4.74 22.32
C LEU A 75 -15.76 5.66 22.01
N GLY A 76 -16.94 5.08 21.73
CA GLY A 76 -18.16 5.85 21.47
C GLY A 76 -18.57 6.74 22.66
N PRO A 77 -18.76 6.19 23.87
CA PRO A 77 -19.01 6.97 25.06
C PRO A 77 -17.95 8.05 25.34
N ALA A 78 -16.66 7.74 25.16
CA ALA A 78 -15.60 8.75 25.29
C ALA A 78 -15.76 9.92 24.29
N ARG A 79 -16.12 9.65 23.03
CA ARG A 79 -16.44 10.70 22.05
C ARG A 79 -17.66 11.53 22.45
N ASN A 80 -18.69 10.90 23.04
CA ASN A 80 -19.85 11.62 23.56
C ASN A 80 -19.46 12.57 24.70
N THR A 81 -18.66 12.11 25.65
CA THR A 81 -18.13 12.96 26.75
C THR A 81 -17.39 14.16 26.18
N GLY A 82 -16.50 13.95 25.22
CA GLY A 82 -15.80 15.07 24.56
C GLY A 82 -16.72 16.01 23.79
N THR A 83 -17.79 15.50 23.20
CA THR A 83 -18.80 16.31 22.48
C THR A 83 -19.64 17.18 23.42
N GLU A 84 -19.99 16.65 24.59
CA GLU A 84 -20.73 17.39 25.63
C GLU A 84 -19.90 18.55 26.18
N GLU A 85 -18.58 18.35 26.22
CA GLU A 85 -17.60 19.33 26.68
C GLU A 85 -17.25 20.39 25.62
N ALA A 86 -17.42 20.09 24.33
CA ALA A 86 -17.03 20.97 23.23
C ALA A 86 -17.87 22.26 23.14
N VAL A 87 -17.23 23.39 22.85
CA VAL A 87 -17.84 24.72 22.74
C VAL A 87 -17.58 25.43 21.40
N GLY A 88 -16.87 24.80 20.48
CA GLY A 88 -16.51 25.36 19.18
C GLY A 88 -17.66 25.43 18.18
N GLU A 89 -17.54 26.32 17.19
CA GLU A 89 -18.52 26.43 16.08
C GLU A 89 -18.59 25.14 15.26
N TYR A 90 -17.45 24.47 15.12
CA TYR A 90 -17.28 23.21 14.43
C TYR A 90 -16.79 22.12 15.37
N LEU A 91 -17.04 20.86 15.01
CA LEU A 91 -16.65 19.67 15.76
C LEU A 91 -15.91 18.69 14.86
N THR A 92 -14.82 18.10 15.35
CA THR A 92 -14.12 16.98 14.71
C THR A 92 -13.64 15.97 15.75
N PHE A 93 -13.27 14.79 15.28
CA PHE A 93 -12.83 13.66 16.10
C PHE A 93 -11.51 13.14 15.56
N VAL A 94 -10.57 12.79 16.43
CA VAL A 94 -9.28 12.21 16.04
C VAL A 94 -9.00 10.99 16.90
N ASP A 95 -8.61 9.89 16.27
CA ASP A 95 -8.19 8.70 17.01
C ASP A 95 -6.74 8.89 17.50
N SER A 96 -6.51 8.58 18.77
CA SER A 96 -5.26 8.90 19.49
C SER A 96 -3.97 8.20 18.98
N ASP A 97 -4.06 7.27 18.03
CA ASP A 97 -2.93 6.60 17.39
C ASP A 97 -2.65 7.08 15.96
N ASP A 98 -3.45 8.00 15.45
CA ASP A 98 -3.38 8.52 14.08
C ASP A 98 -2.72 9.90 14.01
N LEU A 99 -2.55 10.42 12.79
CA LEU A 99 -1.99 11.76 12.54
C LEU A 99 -2.96 12.59 11.68
N VAL A 100 -3.01 13.90 11.92
CA VAL A 100 -3.81 14.84 11.12
C VAL A 100 -2.91 15.73 10.26
N SER A 101 -3.29 16.00 9.02
CA SER A 101 -2.48 16.87 8.16
C SER A 101 -2.56 18.32 8.65
N ARG A 102 -1.45 19.07 8.52
CA ARG A 102 -1.30 20.42 9.09
C ARG A 102 -2.35 21.43 8.65
N HIS A 103 -2.80 21.32 7.40
CA HIS A 103 -3.82 22.18 6.79
C HIS A 103 -5.18 21.49 6.71
N GLY A 104 -5.33 20.27 7.24
CA GLY A 104 -6.57 19.50 7.11
C GLY A 104 -7.76 20.19 7.75
N PHE A 105 -7.61 20.68 8.97
CA PHE A 105 -8.69 21.38 9.68
C PHE A 105 -9.02 22.75 9.08
N GLU A 106 -7.99 23.54 8.75
CA GLU A 106 -8.16 24.86 8.10
C GLU A 106 -8.93 24.71 6.79
N SER A 107 -8.51 23.82 5.89
CA SER A 107 -9.17 23.58 4.60
C SER A 107 -10.63 23.15 4.76
N MET A 108 -10.94 22.25 5.70
CA MET A 108 -12.31 21.79 5.91
C MET A 108 -13.21 22.88 6.52
N VAL A 109 -12.71 23.65 7.48
CA VAL A 109 -13.44 24.77 8.08
C VAL A 109 -13.70 25.87 7.05
N ASP A 110 -12.69 26.26 6.27
CA ASP A 110 -12.83 27.27 5.22
C ASP A 110 -13.82 26.85 4.14
N SER A 111 -13.83 25.56 3.76
CA SER A 111 -14.84 25.01 2.84
C SER A 111 -16.26 25.19 3.39
N LEU A 112 -16.47 24.88 4.67
CA LEU A 112 -17.79 25.01 5.32
C LEU A 112 -18.25 26.46 5.47
N ASP A 113 -17.32 27.38 5.70
CA ASP A 113 -17.60 28.81 5.72
C ASP A 113 -18.04 29.31 4.33
N HIS A 114 -17.43 28.78 3.27
CA HIS A 114 -17.72 29.18 1.90
C HIS A 114 -19.07 28.62 1.41
N SER A 115 -19.28 27.32 1.61
CA SER A 115 -20.42 26.59 1.04
C SER A 115 -21.69 26.67 1.90
N GLY A 116 -21.53 26.84 3.21
CA GLY A 116 -22.62 26.68 4.18
C GLY A 116 -23.06 25.23 4.40
N SER A 117 -22.29 24.25 3.93
CA SER A 117 -22.58 22.81 4.10
C SER A 117 -22.66 22.39 5.57
N SER A 118 -23.35 21.27 5.83
CA SER A 118 -23.55 20.73 7.18
C SER A 118 -22.28 20.07 7.74
N LEU A 119 -21.48 19.47 6.85
CA LEU A 119 -20.21 18.81 7.19
C LEU A 119 -19.29 18.77 5.97
N ALA A 120 -17.99 18.70 6.23
CA ALA A 120 -16.94 18.52 5.24
C ALA A 120 -16.15 17.26 5.55
N GLY A 121 -15.76 16.51 4.53
CA GLY A 121 -14.89 15.35 4.66
C GLY A 121 -13.71 15.44 3.70
N GLY A 122 -12.58 14.85 4.08
CA GLY A 122 -11.38 14.81 3.25
C GLY A 122 -10.88 13.39 2.98
N ASN A 123 -9.90 13.31 2.09
CA ASN A 123 -9.23 12.06 1.76
C ASN A 123 -8.30 11.61 2.91
N ALA A 124 -7.90 10.35 2.89
CA ALA A 124 -7.08 9.77 3.94
C ALA A 124 -6.01 8.82 3.40
N TRP A 125 -4.85 8.82 4.07
CA TRP A 125 -3.83 7.80 3.88
C TRP A 125 -3.86 6.75 4.98
N ARG A 126 -3.36 5.57 4.66
CA ARG A 126 -3.05 4.51 5.61
C ARG A 126 -1.53 4.37 5.67
N PHE A 127 -0.96 4.26 6.85
CA PHE A 127 0.47 4.17 7.01
C PHE A 127 0.89 3.23 8.13
N ASN A 128 2.09 2.70 8.02
CA ASN A 128 2.81 2.02 9.09
C ASN A 128 4.30 2.37 8.96
N SER A 129 5.17 1.69 9.70
CA SER A 129 6.63 1.83 9.56
C SER A 129 7.17 1.54 8.14
N SER A 130 6.43 0.80 7.31
CA SER A 130 6.93 0.23 6.05
C SER A 130 6.34 0.85 4.78
N HIS A 131 5.11 1.36 4.81
CA HIS A 131 4.45 1.90 3.63
C HIS A 131 3.41 2.99 3.96
N VAL A 132 3.10 3.79 2.94
CA VAL A 132 1.95 4.70 2.93
C VAL A 132 1.10 4.40 1.71
N THR A 133 -0.20 4.22 1.90
CA THR A 133 -1.15 3.90 0.82
C THR A 133 -2.41 4.74 0.94
N ALA A 134 -3.08 4.99 -0.18
CA ALA A 134 -4.38 5.65 -0.14
C ALA A 134 -5.41 4.74 0.55
N SER A 135 -6.20 5.30 1.48
CA SER A 135 -7.27 4.55 2.14
C SER A 135 -8.30 4.07 1.12
N TRP A 136 -8.62 2.77 1.14
CA TRP A 136 -9.52 2.18 0.15
C TRP A 136 -10.94 2.77 0.18
N ALA A 137 -11.39 3.22 1.35
CA ALA A 137 -12.73 3.78 1.54
C ALA A 137 -12.78 5.22 1.01
N HIS A 138 -11.74 5.99 1.30
CA HIS A 138 -11.66 7.42 0.99
C HIS A 138 -11.24 7.69 -0.46
N ARG A 139 -10.42 6.83 -1.07
CA ARG A 139 -9.94 7.02 -2.46
C ARG A 139 -11.04 7.12 -3.51
N VAL A 140 -12.25 6.66 -3.21
CA VAL A 140 -13.41 6.75 -4.12
C VAL A 140 -14.25 7.98 -3.76
N ALA A 141 -14.67 8.09 -2.49
CA ALA A 141 -15.50 9.20 -2.02
C ALA A 141 -14.82 10.57 -2.22
N TYR A 142 -13.51 10.66 -1.97
CA TYR A 142 -12.74 11.90 -2.04
C TYR A 142 -11.75 11.90 -3.21
N ALA A 143 -12.05 11.18 -4.29
CA ALA A 143 -11.20 11.17 -5.49
C ALA A 143 -11.07 12.55 -6.16
N ARG A 144 -12.06 13.43 -5.95
CA ARG A 144 -12.15 14.78 -6.49
C ARG A 144 -12.90 15.67 -5.50
N SER A 145 -12.52 16.94 -5.43
CA SER A 145 -13.26 17.89 -4.61
C SER A 145 -14.65 18.12 -5.18
N ARG A 146 -15.65 18.19 -4.30
CA ARG A 146 -17.05 18.49 -4.62
C ARG A 146 -17.59 19.35 -3.51
N GLU A 147 -17.98 20.56 -3.85
CA GLU A 147 -18.62 21.46 -2.91
C GLU A 147 -20.14 21.27 -2.97
N ALA A 148 -20.81 21.39 -1.82
CA ALA A 148 -22.25 21.39 -1.71
C ALA A 148 -22.97 20.21 -2.40
N THR A 149 -22.45 18.98 -2.28
CA THR A 149 -23.09 17.76 -2.82
C THR A 149 -23.95 17.06 -1.75
N HIS A 150 -24.49 15.87 -2.05
CA HIS A 150 -25.29 15.09 -1.12
C HIS A 150 -25.14 13.58 -1.37
N VAL A 151 -25.29 12.73 -0.34
CA VAL A 151 -25.12 11.27 -0.45
C VAL A 151 -26.09 10.62 -1.46
N LEU A 152 -27.26 11.22 -1.69
CA LEU A 152 -28.23 10.73 -2.67
C LEU A 152 -27.82 11.06 -4.12
N GLU A 153 -27.08 12.15 -4.32
CA GLU A 153 -26.50 12.56 -5.60
C GLU A 153 -25.22 11.76 -5.88
N PHE A 154 -24.31 11.73 -4.90
CA PHE A 154 -23.03 11.04 -4.97
C PHE A 154 -22.95 9.91 -3.93
N ARG A 155 -23.51 8.75 -4.32
CA ARG A 155 -23.72 7.60 -3.44
C ARG A 155 -22.45 6.96 -2.88
N ASP A 156 -21.29 7.20 -3.50
CA ASP A 156 -20.03 6.67 -3.00
C ASP A 156 -19.62 7.29 -1.65
N LEU A 157 -20.24 8.40 -1.21
CA LEU A 157 -20.11 8.91 0.16
C LEU A 157 -20.51 7.87 1.21
N ALA A 158 -21.50 7.00 0.93
CA ALA A 158 -21.90 5.94 1.85
C ALA A 158 -20.83 4.85 2.06
N ARG A 159 -19.71 4.89 1.33
CA ARG A 159 -18.55 4.00 1.54
C ARG A 159 -17.67 4.46 2.68
N ASP A 160 -17.65 5.75 2.95
CA ASP A 160 -16.88 6.33 4.03
C ASP A 160 -17.66 6.14 5.34
N ARG A 161 -17.12 5.27 6.19
CA ARG A 161 -17.71 4.89 7.47
C ARG A 161 -17.12 5.67 8.65
N MET A 162 -16.04 6.40 8.42
CA MET A 162 -15.16 6.90 9.47
C MET A 162 -15.64 8.26 9.96
N VAL A 163 -15.49 8.55 11.25
CA VAL A 163 -15.83 9.87 11.78
C VAL A 163 -14.67 10.86 11.66
N TRP A 164 -13.44 10.35 11.69
CA TRP A 164 -12.23 11.15 11.96
C TRP A 164 -11.72 11.99 10.78
N ASN A 165 -12.18 11.74 9.56
CA ASN A 165 -11.80 12.53 8.38
C ASN A 165 -12.77 13.69 8.10
N LYS A 166 -13.55 14.12 9.09
CA LYS A 166 -14.66 15.06 8.92
C LYS A 166 -14.65 16.20 9.93
N VAL A 167 -15.16 17.34 9.50
CA VAL A 167 -15.55 18.47 10.34
C VAL A 167 -17.05 18.68 10.18
N TYR A 168 -17.76 18.80 11.29
CA TYR A 168 -19.21 19.01 11.34
C TYR A 168 -19.52 20.43 11.85
N ARG A 169 -20.52 21.11 11.29
CA ARG A 169 -21.12 22.27 11.98
C ARG A 169 -21.73 21.80 13.28
N ARG A 170 -21.37 22.44 14.39
CA ARG A 170 -21.88 22.05 15.71
C ARG A 170 -23.39 22.21 15.81
N SER A 171 -23.95 23.27 15.23
CA SER A 171 -25.40 23.48 15.18
C SER A 171 -26.15 22.35 14.47
N PHE A 172 -25.59 21.84 13.37
CA PHE A 172 -26.14 20.68 12.67
C PHE A 172 -26.03 19.41 13.52
N TRP A 173 -24.89 19.20 14.18
CA TRP A 173 -24.71 18.06 15.07
C TRP A 173 -25.74 18.03 16.20
N ASP A 174 -25.95 19.18 16.85
CA ASP A 174 -26.88 19.33 17.97
C ASP A 174 -28.35 19.27 17.52
N GLU A 175 -28.69 19.80 16.35
CA GLU A 175 -30.05 19.77 15.78
C GLU A 175 -30.58 18.33 15.63
N PHE A 176 -29.73 17.43 15.13
CA PHE A 176 -30.07 16.02 14.93
C PHE A 176 -29.76 15.15 16.16
N GLY A 177 -29.08 15.70 17.17
CA GLY A 177 -28.82 15.02 18.45
C GLY A 177 -27.95 13.77 18.31
N TYR A 178 -26.94 13.80 17.45
CA TYR A 178 -26.08 12.64 17.23
C TYR A 178 -25.35 12.22 18.51
N ARG A 179 -25.36 10.92 18.79
CA ARG A 179 -24.62 10.28 19.87
C ARG A 179 -24.06 8.95 19.39
N PHE A 180 -22.84 8.64 19.78
CA PHE A 180 -22.21 7.37 19.49
C PHE A 180 -22.79 6.27 20.40
N PRO A 181 -23.17 5.11 19.85
CA PRO A 181 -23.57 3.96 20.66
C PRO A 181 -22.37 3.37 21.43
N ALA A 182 -22.64 2.75 22.58
CA ALA A 182 -21.64 2.03 23.39
C ALA A 182 -21.35 0.63 22.81
N ILE A 183 -20.88 0.59 21.57
CA ILE A 183 -20.49 -0.61 20.82
C ILE A 183 -19.16 -0.34 20.10
N ARG A 184 -18.49 -1.40 19.62
CA ARG A 184 -17.46 -1.25 18.58
C ARG A 184 -18.12 -0.94 17.23
N TYR A 185 -17.42 -0.22 16.35
CA TYR A 185 -17.96 0.22 15.05
C TYR A 185 -19.12 1.22 15.19
N GLU A 186 -19.02 2.07 16.20
CA GLU A 186 -19.94 3.14 16.55
C GLU A 186 -20.00 4.27 15.52
N ASP A 187 -18.98 4.39 14.66
CA ASP A 187 -18.87 5.48 13.67
C ASP A 187 -19.94 5.40 12.61
N TYR A 188 -20.10 4.22 12.00
CA TYR A 188 -20.89 4.08 10.77
C TYR A 188 -22.38 4.43 10.94
N PRO A 189 -23.05 4.04 12.06
CA PRO A 189 -24.41 4.48 12.34
C PRO A 189 -24.56 6.01 12.39
N VAL A 190 -23.56 6.71 12.93
CA VAL A 190 -23.58 8.17 13.08
C VAL A 190 -23.20 8.87 11.78
N THR A 191 -22.12 8.45 11.13
CA THR A 191 -21.58 9.11 9.93
C THR A 191 -22.50 8.96 8.73
N LEU A 192 -23.12 7.79 8.53
CA LEU A 192 -24.09 7.61 7.45
C LEU A 192 -25.38 8.37 7.72
N ALA A 193 -25.85 8.43 8.97
CA ALA A 193 -27.00 9.25 9.34
C ALA A 193 -26.69 10.73 9.04
N ALA A 194 -25.55 11.24 9.49
CA ALA A 194 -25.10 12.60 9.20
C ALA A 194 -25.03 12.91 7.71
N HIS A 195 -24.55 11.99 6.88
CA HIS A 195 -24.56 12.16 5.42
C HIS A 195 -25.96 12.18 4.79
N ILE A 196 -26.93 11.45 5.36
CA ILE A 196 -28.32 11.41 4.90
C ILE A 196 -29.10 12.65 5.34
N ASP A 197 -28.82 13.14 6.55
CA ASP A 197 -29.53 14.24 7.20
C ASP A 197 -28.95 15.62 6.82
N ALA A 198 -27.70 15.66 6.34
CA ALA A 198 -27.05 16.89 5.87
C ALA A 198 -27.84 17.57 4.75
N VAL A 199 -27.88 18.91 4.77
CA VAL A 199 -28.43 19.69 3.64
C VAL A 199 -27.51 19.52 2.43
N THR A 200 -26.23 19.79 2.64
CA THR A 200 -25.16 19.52 1.69
C THR A 200 -23.87 19.13 2.42
N VAL A 201 -22.97 18.49 1.70
CA VAL A 201 -21.69 17.97 2.17
C VAL A 201 -20.59 18.47 1.23
N ASP A 202 -19.47 18.90 1.82
CA ASP A 202 -18.26 19.20 1.05
C ASP A 202 -17.29 18.01 1.08
N CYS A 203 -16.78 17.64 -0.08
CA CYS A 203 -15.75 16.64 -0.26
C CYS A 203 -14.46 17.33 -0.68
N LEU A 204 -13.38 17.14 0.06
CA LEU A 204 -12.05 17.64 -0.30
C LEU A 204 -11.19 16.49 -0.82
N ALA A 205 -10.59 16.65 -2.01
CA ALA A 205 -9.64 15.66 -2.53
C ALA A 205 -8.31 15.61 -1.74
N GLN A 206 -8.01 16.69 -1.00
CA GLN A 206 -6.86 16.81 -0.13
C GLN A 206 -6.86 15.72 0.95
N THR A 207 -5.69 15.19 1.27
CA THR A 207 -5.50 14.32 2.43
C THR A 207 -5.59 15.16 3.71
N VAL A 208 -6.60 14.89 4.53
CA VAL A 208 -6.80 15.58 5.81
C VAL A 208 -6.35 14.74 7.00
N TYR A 209 -6.14 13.44 6.78
CA TYR A 209 -5.93 12.48 7.85
C TYR A 209 -5.06 11.29 7.43
N CYS A 210 -4.32 10.77 8.38
CA CYS A 210 -3.38 9.67 8.24
C CYS A 210 -3.69 8.58 9.26
N TRP A 211 -4.24 7.47 8.79
CA TRP A 211 -4.67 6.32 9.59
C TRP A 211 -3.54 5.30 9.77
N ARG A 212 -3.14 5.03 11.01
CA ARG A 212 -2.07 4.11 11.36
C ARG A 212 -2.53 2.65 11.33
N GLU A 213 -1.78 1.81 10.64
CA GLU A 213 -1.85 0.35 10.72
C GLU A 213 -0.82 -0.12 11.75
N ARG A 214 -1.28 -0.52 12.94
CA ARG A 214 -0.39 -1.01 14.00
C ARG A 214 0.25 -2.32 13.59
N GLU A 215 1.57 -2.41 13.73
CA GLU A 215 2.38 -3.58 13.43
C GLU A 215 1.96 -4.80 14.27
N SER A 216 1.57 -4.58 15.53
CA SER A 216 1.23 -5.66 16.47
C SER A 216 -0.09 -6.39 16.14
N GLY A 217 -0.96 -5.79 15.33
CA GLY A 217 -2.28 -6.36 15.05
C GLY A 217 -3.31 -6.17 16.18
N ASP A 218 -3.01 -5.38 17.22
CA ASP A 218 -3.87 -5.25 18.40
C ASP A 218 -5.00 -4.23 18.28
N SER A 219 -5.12 -3.53 17.14
CA SER A 219 -6.25 -2.61 16.93
C SER A 219 -7.59 -3.35 17.05
N ILE A 220 -8.62 -2.65 17.55
CA ILE A 220 -10.01 -3.14 17.53
C ILE A 220 -10.43 -3.60 16.13
N THR A 221 -9.90 -2.92 15.10
CA THR A 221 -10.15 -3.24 13.68
C THR A 221 -9.38 -4.46 13.18
N GLN A 222 -8.34 -4.90 13.91
CA GLN A 222 -7.50 -6.07 13.60
C GLN A 222 -7.90 -7.30 14.44
N GLN A 223 -8.54 -7.13 15.62
CA GLN A 223 -9.11 -8.21 16.45
C GLN A 223 -10.50 -8.68 15.99
N VAL A 224 -10.67 -8.88 14.68
CA VAL A 224 -11.96 -9.08 13.97
C VAL A 224 -12.77 -10.30 14.44
N PHE A 225 -12.14 -11.33 15.02
CA PHE A 225 -12.78 -12.63 15.27
C PHE A 225 -13.26 -12.86 16.71
N ARG A 226 -13.12 -11.88 17.61
CA ARG A 226 -13.69 -12.00 18.96
C ARG A 226 -15.22 -11.94 18.90
N TYR A 227 -15.91 -12.81 19.64
CA TYR A 227 -17.38 -12.91 19.60
C TYR A 227 -18.08 -11.56 19.88
N ASP A 228 -17.67 -10.84 20.93
CA ASP A 228 -18.24 -9.52 21.25
C ASP A 228 -18.04 -8.50 20.13
N ASN A 229 -16.89 -8.57 19.43
CA ASN A 229 -16.60 -7.71 18.28
C ASN A 229 -17.56 -8.00 17.11
N LEU A 230 -17.82 -9.28 16.82
CA LEU A 230 -18.76 -9.68 15.77
C LEU A 230 -20.20 -9.27 16.10
N ARG A 231 -20.62 -9.42 17.36
CA ARG A 231 -21.94 -8.98 17.83
C ARG A 231 -22.12 -7.47 17.69
N ASP A 232 -21.15 -6.68 18.13
CA ASP A 232 -21.17 -5.22 18.00
C ASP A 232 -21.22 -4.80 16.53
N ARG A 233 -20.50 -5.50 15.66
CA ARG A 233 -20.51 -5.27 14.21
C ARG A 233 -21.89 -5.51 13.59
N ILE A 234 -22.59 -6.59 13.98
CA ILE A 234 -23.95 -6.87 13.50
C ILE A 234 -24.94 -5.85 14.05
N THR A 235 -24.77 -5.45 15.31
CA THR A 235 -25.56 -4.38 15.93
C THR A 235 -25.41 -3.07 15.13
N SER A 236 -24.17 -2.69 14.80
CA SER A 236 -23.87 -1.52 13.96
C SER A 236 -24.50 -1.64 12.56
N ALA A 237 -24.38 -2.81 11.92
CA ALA A 237 -25.02 -3.09 10.63
C ALA A 237 -26.55 -2.96 10.67
N ALA A 238 -27.19 -3.45 11.73
CA ALA A 238 -28.64 -3.34 11.94
C ALA A 238 -29.08 -1.87 12.12
N MET A 239 -28.34 -1.10 12.92
CA MET A 239 -28.58 0.34 13.11
C MET A 239 -28.48 1.10 11.79
N VAL A 240 -27.40 0.87 11.04
CA VAL A 240 -27.15 1.47 9.73
C VAL A 240 -28.28 1.14 8.74
N LEU A 241 -28.65 -0.13 8.61
CA LEU A 241 -29.72 -0.53 7.69
C LEU A 241 -31.08 0.01 8.13
N SER A 242 -31.35 0.14 9.43
CA SER A 242 -32.56 0.78 9.95
C SER A 242 -32.67 2.25 9.54
N VAL A 243 -31.57 3.01 9.64
CA VAL A 243 -31.51 4.41 9.18
C VAL A 243 -31.74 4.49 7.67
N VAL A 244 -31.06 3.64 6.90
CA VAL A 244 -31.16 3.60 5.43
C VAL A 244 -32.58 3.23 4.98
N ASP A 245 -33.20 2.21 5.59
CA ASP A 245 -34.54 1.76 5.22
C ASP A 245 -35.62 2.80 5.58
N ARG A 246 -35.38 3.64 6.59
CA ARG A 246 -36.29 4.71 6.99
C ARG A 246 -36.12 5.99 6.17
N SER A 247 -34.89 6.44 5.98
CA SER A 247 -34.60 7.79 5.48
C SER A 247 -34.05 7.83 4.05
N ALA A 248 -33.38 6.76 3.59
CA ALA A 248 -32.75 6.72 2.27
C ALA A 248 -32.80 5.32 1.60
N PRO A 249 -33.99 4.74 1.32
CA PRO A 249 -34.11 3.36 0.82
C PRO A 249 -33.35 3.08 -0.48
N VAL A 250 -33.09 4.12 -1.28
CA VAL A 250 -32.32 4.04 -2.52
C VAL A 250 -30.85 3.63 -2.29
N LEU A 251 -30.29 3.88 -1.10
CA LEU A 251 -28.93 3.48 -0.72
C LEU A 251 -28.86 2.03 -0.24
N ARG A 252 -30.00 1.41 0.09
CA ARG A 252 -30.08 0.05 0.65
C ARG A 252 -29.28 -1.01 -0.11
N PRO A 253 -29.35 -1.09 -1.47
CA PRO A 253 -28.57 -2.08 -2.20
C PRO A 253 -27.06 -1.86 -2.10
N LEU A 254 -26.60 -0.61 -2.06
CA LEU A 254 -25.18 -0.27 -1.95
C LEU A 254 -24.66 -0.61 -0.56
N VAL A 255 -25.36 -0.18 0.48
CA VAL A 255 -24.97 -0.42 1.89
C VAL A 255 -24.98 -1.92 2.20
N ALA A 256 -25.97 -2.67 1.72
CA ALA A 256 -25.99 -4.13 1.86
C ALA A 256 -24.83 -4.81 1.11
N ASP A 257 -24.47 -4.34 -0.08
CA ASP A 257 -23.30 -4.87 -0.81
C ASP A 257 -21.99 -4.59 -0.04
N LEU A 258 -21.84 -3.39 0.56
CA LEU A 258 -20.69 -3.03 1.39
C LEU A 258 -20.59 -3.88 2.66
N LEU A 259 -21.69 -4.07 3.38
CA LEU A 259 -21.73 -4.91 4.59
C LEU A 259 -21.49 -6.39 4.25
N ALA A 260 -21.94 -6.86 3.09
CA ALA A 260 -21.65 -8.22 2.64
C ALA A 260 -20.17 -8.43 2.26
N ASP A 261 -19.49 -7.38 1.77
CA ASP A 261 -18.06 -7.43 1.42
C ASP A 261 -17.16 -7.48 2.66
N SER A 262 -17.55 -6.82 3.77
CA SER A 262 -16.76 -6.75 5.01
C SER A 262 -17.29 -7.64 6.13
N ASP A 263 -18.53 -7.41 6.55
CA ASP A 263 -19.08 -7.89 7.82
C ASP A 263 -19.48 -9.37 7.73
N LEU A 264 -20.13 -9.75 6.62
CA LEU A 264 -20.45 -11.16 6.35
C LEU A 264 -19.17 -11.99 6.25
N LEU A 265 -18.14 -11.47 5.58
CA LEU A 265 -16.87 -12.17 5.44
C LEU A 265 -16.22 -12.44 6.82
N ALA A 266 -16.22 -11.45 7.70
CA ALA A 266 -15.70 -11.59 9.06
C ALA A 266 -16.45 -12.67 9.86
N VAL A 267 -17.78 -12.67 9.82
CA VAL A 267 -18.60 -13.70 10.50
C VAL A 267 -18.31 -15.08 9.93
N LEU A 268 -18.22 -15.22 8.60
CA LEU A 268 -17.91 -16.49 7.95
C LEU A 268 -16.52 -17.03 8.30
N GLN A 269 -15.53 -16.17 8.52
CA GLN A 269 -14.18 -16.54 8.94
C GLN A 269 -14.12 -16.90 10.43
N ALA A 270 -14.93 -16.27 11.27
CA ALA A 270 -14.93 -16.50 12.71
C ALA A 270 -15.24 -17.95 13.11
N PHE A 271 -15.98 -18.71 12.28
CA PHE A 271 -16.26 -20.12 12.51
C PHE A 271 -15.02 -21.00 12.69
N TYR A 272 -13.87 -20.58 12.16
CA TYR A 272 -12.61 -21.28 12.37
C TYR A 272 -12.04 -21.10 13.79
N ARG A 273 -12.16 -19.88 14.34
CA ARG A 273 -11.46 -19.48 15.58
C ARG A 273 -12.34 -19.57 16.83
N VAL A 274 -13.67 -19.59 16.65
CA VAL A 274 -14.62 -19.57 17.77
C VAL A 274 -14.78 -20.98 18.38
N PRO A 275 -14.67 -21.15 19.71
CA PRO A 275 -14.82 -22.43 20.38
C PRO A 275 -16.23 -23.04 20.19
N GLU A 276 -16.37 -24.34 20.40
CA GLU A 276 -17.60 -25.10 20.08
C GLU A 276 -18.81 -24.70 20.92
N ASP A 277 -18.60 -24.28 22.16
CA ASP A 277 -19.63 -23.77 23.05
C ASP A 277 -20.28 -22.47 22.52
N SER A 278 -19.51 -21.65 21.80
CA SER A 278 -19.90 -20.34 21.27
C SER A 278 -20.41 -20.43 19.82
N ALA A 279 -20.36 -21.61 19.20
CA ALA A 279 -20.73 -21.80 17.80
C ALA A 279 -22.24 -21.56 17.54
N LYS A 280 -23.11 -21.92 18.49
CA LYS A 280 -24.56 -21.67 18.38
C LYS A 280 -24.88 -20.18 18.34
N ASP A 281 -24.18 -19.41 19.16
CA ASP A 281 -24.38 -17.97 19.22
C ASP A 281 -23.84 -17.29 17.94
N LEU A 282 -22.69 -17.74 17.44
CA LEU A 282 -22.17 -17.28 16.15
C LEU A 282 -23.09 -17.63 14.98
N MET A 283 -23.74 -18.80 15.02
CA MET A 283 -24.75 -19.18 14.02
C MET A 283 -25.93 -18.21 14.03
N ALA A 284 -26.51 -17.93 15.20
CA ALA A 284 -27.62 -16.99 15.33
C ALA A 284 -27.25 -15.60 14.82
N LEU A 285 -26.07 -15.11 15.17
CA LEU A 285 -25.51 -13.85 14.67
C LEU A 285 -25.37 -13.83 13.14
N GLY A 286 -24.85 -14.91 12.56
CA GLY A 286 -24.70 -15.04 11.12
C GLY A 286 -26.04 -15.06 10.39
N GLU A 287 -27.03 -15.78 10.92
CA GLU A 287 -28.39 -15.82 10.38
C GLU A 287 -29.05 -14.44 10.41
N GLU A 288 -28.93 -13.72 11.53
CA GLU A 288 -29.41 -12.34 11.66
C GLU A 288 -28.80 -11.44 10.57
N LEU A 289 -27.48 -11.48 10.39
CA LEU A 289 -26.81 -10.68 9.36
C LEU A 289 -27.25 -11.07 7.94
N VAL A 290 -27.37 -12.36 7.65
CA VAL A 290 -27.82 -12.87 6.34
C VAL A 290 -29.22 -12.36 6.01
N ASP A 291 -30.12 -12.33 6.99
CA ASP A 291 -31.48 -11.82 6.84
C ASP A 291 -31.50 -10.30 6.65
N LEU A 292 -30.69 -9.57 7.43
CA LEU A 292 -30.49 -8.13 7.28
C LEU A 292 -29.96 -7.76 5.87
N LEU A 293 -29.01 -8.52 5.32
CA LEU A 293 -28.44 -8.24 3.99
C LEU A 293 -29.43 -8.52 2.85
N GLY A 294 -30.28 -9.54 3.02
CA GLY A 294 -31.29 -9.94 2.05
C GLY A 294 -30.74 -10.66 0.81
N ALA A 295 -31.63 -11.38 0.11
CA ALA A 295 -31.26 -12.30 -0.97
C ALA A 295 -30.52 -11.63 -2.15
N ARG A 296 -30.72 -10.33 -2.40
CA ARG A 296 -30.08 -9.60 -3.50
C ARG A 296 -28.56 -9.49 -3.29
N ALA A 297 -28.12 -9.09 -2.10
CA ALA A 297 -26.71 -8.94 -1.77
C ALA A 297 -25.97 -10.29 -1.85
N LEU A 298 -26.64 -11.35 -1.36
CA LEU A 298 -26.10 -12.72 -1.31
C LEU A 298 -25.94 -13.36 -2.70
N ARG A 299 -26.86 -13.13 -3.64
CA ARG A 299 -26.78 -13.71 -4.99
C ARG A 299 -25.56 -13.26 -5.79
N LYS A 300 -25.00 -12.08 -5.47
CA LYS A 300 -23.82 -11.54 -6.15
C LYS A 300 -22.50 -12.11 -5.61
N ARG A 301 -22.54 -12.74 -4.43
CA ARG A 301 -21.36 -13.24 -3.72
C ARG A 301 -20.67 -14.38 -4.47
N HIS A 302 -19.42 -14.63 -4.11
CA HIS A 302 -18.66 -15.73 -4.68
C HIS A 302 -19.34 -17.07 -4.33
N PRO A 303 -19.29 -18.11 -5.20
CA PRO A 303 -19.93 -19.40 -4.91
C PRO A 303 -19.50 -20.02 -3.58
N TYR A 304 -18.25 -19.76 -3.15
CA TYR A 304 -17.74 -20.17 -1.84
C TYR A 304 -18.48 -19.48 -0.68
N ASP A 305 -18.63 -18.15 -0.69
CA ASP A 305 -19.38 -17.43 0.34
C ASP A 305 -20.83 -17.90 0.39
N ARG A 306 -21.42 -18.15 -0.79
CA ARG A 306 -22.80 -18.67 -0.90
C ARG A 306 -22.94 -20.07 -0.32
N LEU A 307 -21.93 -20.93 -0.49
CA LEU A 307 -21.90 -22.26 0.12
C LEU A 307 -21.84 -22.15 1.65
N GLN A 308 -21.02 -21.24 2.18
CA GLN A 308 -20.97 -21.00 3.63
C GLN A 308 -22.31 -20.46 4.16
N VAL A 309 -22.94 -19.51 3.49
CA VAL A 309 -24.28 -19.00 3.86
C VAL A 309 -25.34 -20.10 3.83
N GLU A 310 -25.28 -21.01 2.86
CA GLU A 310 -26.24 -22.11 2.79
C GLU A 310 -25.98 -23.18 3.87
N ALA A 311 -24.71 -23.49 4.16
CA ALA A 311 -24.33 -24.34 5.28
C ALA A 311 -24.84 -23.77 6.62
N MET A 312 -24.75 -22.45 6.78
CA MET A 312 -25.30 -21.73 7.92
C MET A 312 -26.81 -21.91 8.03
N ARG A 313 -27.58 -21.68 6.96
CA ARG A 313 -29.04 -21.87 6.96
C ARG A 313 -29.50 -23.29 7.29
N HIS A 314 -28.65 -24.28 7.04
CA HIS A 314 -28.91 -25.69 7.35
C HIS A 314 -28.34 -26.13 8.69
N GLY A 315 -27.71 -25.24 9.46
CA GLY A 315 -27.09 -25.57 10.74
C GLY A 315 -25.88 -26.51 10.63
N ASP A 316 -25.24 -26.59 9.45
CA ASP A 316 -24.13 -27.50 9.18
C ASP A 316 -22.80 -26.91 9.69
N LEU A 317 -22.64 -26.93 11.01
CA LEU A 317 -21.47 -26.37 11.71
C LEU A 317 -20.16 -27.04 11.27
N ASP A 318 -20.18 -28.35 11.06
CA ASP A 318 -19.01 -29.12 10.61
C ASP A 318 -18.50 -28.58 9.27
N LEU A 319 -19.41 -28.41 8.29
CA LEU A 319 -19.02 -27.88 6.98
C LEU A 319 -18.57 -26.42 7.08
N LEU A 320 -19.22 -25.60 7.90
CA LEU A 320 -18.82 -24.20 8.12
C LEU A 320 -17.40 -24.08 8.67
N ARG A 321 -17.05 -24.91 9.66
CA ARG A 321 -15.70 -24.95 10.24
C ARG A 321 -14.67 -25.35 9.21
N VAL A 322 -14.93 -26.41 8.46
CA VAL A 322 -14.04 -26.85 7.36
C VAL A 322 -13.88 -25.74 6.32
N LEU A 323 -14.95 -25.04 5.94
CA LEU A 323 -14.86 -23.95 4.97
C LEU A 323 -14.15 -22.70 5.54
N ALA A 324 -14.30 -22.42 6.83
CA ALA A 324 -13.62 -21.30 7.48
C ALA A 324 -12.12 -21.57 7.63
N GLU A 325 -11.74 -22.77 8.09
CA GLU A 325 -10.36 -23.26 8.18
C GLU A 325 -9.64 -23.15 6.83
N ARG A 326 -10.25 -23.70 5.78
CA ARG A 326 -9.68 -23.68 4.42
C ARG A 326 -9.50 -22.27 3.85
N ARG A 327 -10.31 -21.31 4.31
CA ARG A 327 -10.16 -19.90 3.94
C ARG A 327 -9.00 -19.25 4.70
N ASP A 328 -8.81 -19.58 5.97
CA ASP A 328 -7.73 -19.07 6.82
C ASP A 328 -6.36 -19.59 6.37
N GLU A 329 -6.26 -20.87 6.00
CA GLU A 329 -5.03 -21.49 5.48
C GLU A 329 -4.59 -20.93 4.09
N GLY A 330 -5.37 -20.03 3.47
CA GLY A 330 -5.13 -19.54 2.11
C GLY A 330 -5.46 -20.58 1.01
N ILE A 331 -5.94 -21.76 1.39
CA ILE A 331 -6.22 -22.94 0.53
C ILE A 331 -7.50 -22.76 -0.32
N LEU A 332 -8.06 -21.56 -0.39
CA LEU A 332 -8.92 -21.19 -1.52
C LEU A 332 -8.16 -21.40 -2.86
N GLY A 333 -6.83 -21.31 -2.87
CA GLY A 333 -5.96 -21.67 -4.00
C GLY A 333 -6.23 -23.09 -4.52
N ASP A 334 -5.89 -24.13 -3.75
CA ASP A 334 -6.04 -25.53 -4.20
C ASP A 334 -7.50 -25.96 -4.36
N LEU A 335 -8.41 -25.54 -3.48
CA LEU A 335 -9.85 -25.90 -3.57
C LEU A 335 -10.57 -25.17 -4.71
N SER A 336 -10.03 -24.05 -5.19
CA SER A 336 -10.56 -23.38 -6.38
C SER A 336 -10.19 -24.09 -7.67
N ARG A 337 -9.31 -25.09 -7.66
CA ARG A 337 -9.06 -25.89 -8.87
C ARG A 337 -10.32 -26.69 -9.20
N ALA A 338 -10.95 -26.34 -10.31
CA ALA A 338 -12.16 -27.02 -10.74
C ALA A 338 -11.82 -28.33 -11.43
N HIS A 339 -12.75 -29.26 -11.37
CA HIS A 339 -12.71 -30.49 -12.15
C HIS A 339 -13.81 -30.48 -13.21
N THR A 340 -13.59 -31.27 -14.25
CA THR A 340 -14.55 -31.45 -15.34
C THR A 340 -15.51 -32.57 -14.99
N VAL A 341 -16.82 -32.28 -14.97
CA VAL A 341 -17.87 -33.26 -14.67
C VAL A 341 -18.49 -33.78 -15.97
N PRO A 342 -18.42 -35.10 -16.26
CA PRO A 342 -19.12 -35.75 -17.38
C PRO A 342 -20.65 -35.75 -17.19
N PRO A 343 -21.46 -35.84 -18.26
CA PRO A 343 -21.09 -35.90 -19.68
C PRO A 343 -21.00 -34.51 -20.36
N LEU A 344 -21.48 -33.45 -19.72
CA LEU A 344 -21.55 -32.09 -20.32
C LEU A 344 -20.21 -31.33 -20.28
N GLY A 345 -19.19 -31.89 -19.61
CA GLY A 345 -17.86 -31.31 -19.45
C GLY A 345 -17.83 -30.03 -18.60
N ARG A 346 -18.85 -29.81 -17.77
CA ARG A 346 -19.00 -28.61 -16.94
C ARG A 346 -17.87 -28.54 -15.90
N LEU A 347 -17.36 -27.34 -15.65
CA LEU A 347 -16.38 -27.12 -14.58
C LEU A 347 -17.09 -26.86 -13.25
N GLU A 348 -16.64 -27.55 -12.22
CA GLU A 348 -17.12 -27.36 -10.86
C GLU A 348 -15.97 -27.29 -9.85
N TYR A 349 -16.08 -26.40 -8.88
CA TYR A 349 -15.09 -26.21 -7.81
C TYR A 349 -15.00 -27.44 -6.91
N ASN A 350 -13.82 -27.76 -6.39
CA ASN A 350 -13.65 -28.89 -5.49
C ASN A 350 -13.92 -28.50 -4.02
N TYR A 351 -14.96 -27.71 -3.77
CA TYR A 351 -15.30 -27.32 -2.40
C TYR A 351 -15.85 -28.53 -1.60
N PRO A 352 -15.61 -28.59 -0.29
CA PRO A 352 -16.23 -29.56 0.62
C PRO A 352 -17.77 -29.52 0.60
N GLY A 353 -18.41 -30.57 1.15
CA GLY A 353 -19.85 -30.62 1.41
C GLY A 353 -20.74 -31.10 0.26
N ARG A 354 -20.17 -31.56 -0.86
CA ARG A 354 -20.95 -32.03 -2.03
C ARG A 354 -21.85 -33.24 -1.76
N ASP A 355 -21.50 -34.00 -0.73
CA ASP A 355 -22.20 -35.17 -0.22
C ASP A 355 -23.40 -34.80 0.67
N ARG A 356 -23.54 -33.52 1.07
CA ARG A 356 -24.63 -33.07 1.92
C ARG A 356 -25.97 -33.06 1.17
N PRO A 357 -27.08 -33.54 1.77
CA PRO A 357 -28.38 -33.67 1.11
C PRO A 357 -28.97 -32.36 0.56
N TRP A 358 -28.67 -31.24 1.20
CA TRP A 358 -29.19 -29.92 0.83
C TRP A 358 -28.37 -29.21 -0.24
N THR A 359 -27.19 -29.73 -0.60
CA THR A 359 -26.32 -29.04 -1.55
C THR A 359 -26.82 -29.10 -2.98
N SER A 360 -26.90 -27.92 -3.60
CA SER A 360 -27.21 -27.79 -5.02
C SER A 360 -25.93 -27.77 -5.85
N THR A 361 -25.91 -28.47 -6.99
CA THR A 361 -24.78 -28.37 -7.93
C THR A 361 -24.49 -26.93 -8.36
N SER A 362 -25.48 -26.02 -8.31
CA SER A 362 -25.30 -24.61 -8.65
C SER A 362 -24.29 -23.87 -7.76
N LEU A 363 -24.08 -24.30 -6.51
CA LEU A 363 -23.12 -23.73 -5.56
C LEU A 363 -21.67 -24.05 -5.93
N TYR A 364 -21.45 -25.14 -6.66
CA TYR A 364 -20.13 -25.59 -7.07
C TYR A 364 -19.81 -25.21 -8.52
N ARG A 365 -20.76 -24.64 -9.27
CA ARG A 365 -20.54 -24.27 -10.68
C ARG A 365 -19.49 -23.18 -10.79
N VAL A 366 -18.46 -23.41 -11.61
CA VAL A 366 -17.54 -22.33 -12.02
C VAL A 366 -18.27 -21.40 -12.98
N PRO A 367 -18.42 -20.11 -12.66
CA PRO A 367 -19.00 -19.14 -13.59
C PRO A 367 -18.14 -19.03 -14.86
N ARG A 368 -18.76 -18.82 -16.03
CA ARG A 368 -18.00 -18.65 -17.29
C ARG A 368 -16.94 -17.55 -17.21
N ARG A 369 -17.22 -16.47 -16.48
CA ARG A 369 -16.29 -15.35 -16.21
C ARG A 369 -15.06 -15.73 -15.39
N ALA A 370 -15.15 -16.79 -14.58
CA ALA A 370 -14.02 -17.28 -13.78
C ALA A 370 -13.06 -18.14 -14.61
N VAL A 371 -13.53 -18.74 -15.71
CA VAL A 371 -12.70 -19.46 -16.71
C VAL A 371 -12.06 -18.46 -17.67
N ALA A 372 -11.22 -17.58 -17.11
CA ALA A 372 -10.54 -16.51 -17.81
C ALA A 372 -9.05 -16.84 -17.99
N LEU A 373 -8.44 -16.25 -19.02
CA LEU A 373 -6.99 -16.29 -19.17
C LEU A 373 -6.33 -15.48 -18.05
N ARG A 374 -5.35 -16.08 -17.39
CA ARG A 374 -4.37 -15.39 -16.57
C ARG A 374 -3.02 -15.53 -17.25
N ALA A 375 -2.48 -14.41 -17.72
CA ALA A 375 -1.16 -14.36 -18.33
C ALA A 375 -0.35 -13.25 -17.65
N THR A 376 0.77 -13.61 -17.02
CA THR A 376 1.58 -12.68 -16.25
C THR A 376 3.08 -12.78 -16.53
N VAL A 377 3.79 -11.66 -16.60
CA VAL A 377 5.23 -11.60 -16.95
C VAL A 377 6.19 -11.66 -15.75
N GLY A 378 6.49 -12.86 -15.25
CA GLY A 378 7.44 -13.14 -14.16
C GLY A 378 8.74 -12.33 -14.13
N SER A 379 9.43 -12.27 -15.26
CA SER A 379 10.78 -11.73 -15.40
C SER A 379 10.94 -11.00 -16.72
N VAL A 380 11.83 -10.02 -16.72
CA VAL A 380 12.13 -9.19 -17.89
C VAL A 380 13.63 -8.89 -17.88
N GLU A 381 14.33 -9.19 -18.97
CA GLU A 381 15.77 -8.99 -19.06
C GLU A 381 16.18 -8.60 -20.48
N TRP A 382 17.13 -7.66 -20.59
CA TRP A 382 17.83 -7.42 -21.84
C TRP A 382 18.93 -8.46 -22.00
N VAL A 383 18.85 -9.25 -23.06
CA VAL A 383 19.84 -10.27 -23.38
C VAL A 383 20.77 -9.72 -24.44
N GLU A 384 22.05 -9.57 -24.07
CA GLU A 384 23.13 -9.22 -25.00
C GLU A 384 23.65 -10.46 -25.75
N GLY A 385 24.21 -10.26 -26.93
CA GLY A 385 24.80 -11.34 -27.74
C GLY A 385 24.74 -11.05 -29.24
N GLU A 386 24.92 -12.09 -30.06
CA GLU A 386 24.84 -11.97 -31.54
C GLU A 386 23.46 -11.50 -32.03
N ARG A 387 22.40 -11.80 -31.28
CA ARG A 387 21.02 -11.36 -31.54
C ARG A 387 20.45 -10.75 -30.27
N PRO A 388 20.67 -9.44 -30.04
CA PRO A 388 20.18 -8.81 -28.83
C PRO A 388 18.65 -8.84 -28.80
N SER A 389 18.08 -9.09 -27.63
CA SER A 389 16.63 -9.18 -27.45
C SER A 389 16.17 -8.75 -26.06
N LEU A 390 14.88 -8.46 -25.92
CA LEU A 390 14.20 -8.40 -24.62
C LEU A 390 13.57 -9.76 -24.34
N ARG A 391 14.06 -10.45 -23.32
CA ARG A 391 13.49 -11.71 -22.85
C ARG A 391 12.37 -11.45 -21.85
N LEU A 392 11.20 -12.02 -22.12
CA LEU A 392 10.05 -11.99 -21.23
C LEU A 392 9.78 -13.41 -20.73
N GLY A 393 9.93 -13.63 -19.43
CA GLY A 393 9.55 -14.88 -18.77
C GLY A 393 8.24 -14.70 -18.01
N GLY A 394 7.36 -15.70 -18.00
CA GLY A 394 6.05 -15.57 -17.37
C GLY A 394 5.27 -16.86 -17.22
N THR A 395 4.02 -16.72 -16.77
CA THR A 395 3.06 -17.81 -16.67
C THR A 395 1.80 -17.47 -17.45
N ALA A 396 1.24 -18.46 -18.15
CA ALA A 396 -0.02 -18.32 -18.88
C ALA A 396 -0.89 -19.56 -18.67
N GLU A 397 -2.13 -19.36 -18.25
CA GLU A 397 -3.08 -20.42 -17.95
C GLU A 397 -4.53 -19.97 -18.13
N ILE A 398 -5.43 -20.93 -18.35
CA ILE A 398 -6.87 -20.69 -18.23
C ILE A 398 -7.26 -21.09 -16.81
N ARG A 399 -7.70 -20.13 -15.99
CA ARG A 399 -8.07 -20.42 -14.60
C ARG A 399 -9.05 -21.58 -14.51
N HIS A 400 -8.80 -22.47 -13.56
CA HIS A 400 -9.59 -23.69 -13.30
C HIS A 400 -9.52 -24.78 -14.38
N VAL A 401 -8.74 -24.59 -15.45
CA VAL A 401 -8.53 -25.61 -16.49
C VAL A 401 -7.09 -26.11 -16.38
N PRO A 402 -6.86 -27.42 -16.18
CA PRO A 402 -5.51 -27.96 -16.10
C PRO A 402 -4.69 -27.66 -17.35
N THR A 403 -3.49 -27.11 -17.19
CA THR A 403 -2.51 -27.01 -18.28
C THR A 403 -1.65 -28.27 -18.27
N THR A 404 -1.53 -28.92 -19.42
CA THR A 404 -0.80 -30.18 -19.63
C THR A 404 0.20 -30.06 -20.76
N ASP A 405 0.98 -31.11 -21.02
CA ASP A 405 1.92 -31.14 -22.15
C ASP A 405 1.22 -31.03 -23.51
N ARG A 406 -0.07 -31.42 -23.58
CA ARG A 406 -0.91 -31.26 -24.79
C ARG A 406 -1.51 -29.86 -24.93
N SER A 407 -1.40 -29.01 -23.92
CA SER A 407 -1.84 -27.62 -23.99
C SER A 407 -0.86 -26.81 -24.83
N SER A 408 -1.30 -25.71 -25.42
CA SER A 408 -0.41 -24.80 -26.16
C SER A 408 -0.50 -23.38 -25.61
N ILE A 409 0.65 -22.72 -25.53
CA ILE A 409 0.78 -21.30 -25.24
C ILE A 409 1.38 -20.66 -26.49
N ALA A 410 0.71 -19.64 -27.01
CA ALA A 410 1.25 -18.81 -28.07
C ALA A 410 1.28 -17.36 -27.59
N VAL A 411 2.36 -16.66 -27.92
CA VAL A 411 2.55 -15.25 -27.61
C VAL A 411 2.79 -14.50 -28.90
N ARG A 412 2.16 -13.34 -29.05
CA ARG A 412 2.29 -12.47 -30.21
C ARG A 412 2.65 -11.07 -29.76
N ALA A 413 3.63 -10.46 -30.42
CA ALA A 413 3.89 -9.04 -30.31
C ALA A 413 2.88 -8.28 -31.18
N ILE A 414 2.22 -7.27 -30.62
CA ILE A 414 1.16 -6.50 -31.26
C ILE A 414 1.60 -5.03 -31.31
N ALA A 415 1.80 -4.51 -32.52
CA ALA A 415 2.13 -3.11 -32.82
C ALA A 415 1.11 -2.57 -33.82
N GLY A 416 0.16 -1.75 -33.37
CA GLY A 416 -0.94 -1.27 -34.20
C GLY A 416 -1.75 -2.44 -34.77
N GLU A 417 -1.87 -2.50 -36.09
CA GLU A 417 -2.54 -3.61 -36.80
C GLU A 417 -1.62 -4.83 -37.02
N SER A 418 -0.31 -4.68 -36.81
CA SER A 418 0.66 -5.77 -36.98
C SER A 418 0.66 -6.69 -35.78
N SER A 419 0.59 -8.00 -36.03
CA SER A 419 0.63 -9.05 -35.02
C SER A 419 1.62 -10.14 -35.42
N ILE A 420 2.71 -10.27 -34.68
CA ILE A 420 3.84 -11.12 -35.04
C ILE A 420 3.98 -12.25 -34.00
N PRO A 421 3.97 -13.52 -34.41
CA PRO A 421 4.20 -14.63 -33.49
C PRO A 421 5.63 -14.60 -32.96
N LEU A 422 5.76 -14.77 -31.64
CA LEU A 422 7.05 -14.96 -30.98
C LEU A 422 7.27 -16.45 -30.74
N GLU A 423 8.53 -16.87 -30.80
CA GLU A 423 8.92 -18.24 -30.45
C GLU A 423 8.78 -18.44 -28.95
N VAL A 424 7.92 -19.39 -28.55
CA VAL A 424 7.63 -19.67 -27.14
C VAL A 424 8.43 -20.87 -26.67
N ARG A 425 9.32 -20.66 -25.70
CA ARG A 425 9.96 -21.74 -24.94
C ARG A 425 9.13 -22.04 -23.71
N ARG A 426 8.67 -23.27 -23.56
CA ARG A 426 7.83 -23.67 -22.42
C ARG A 426 8.68 -24.16 -21.26
N SER A 427 8.23 -23.86 -20.06
CA SER A 427 8.85 -24.33 -18.82
C SER A 427 7.77 -24.70 -17.80
N THR A 428 8.18 -25.44 -16.78
CA THR A 428 7.32 -25.73 -15.64
C THR A 428 7.41 -24.58 -14.64
N ALA A 429 6.29 -24.14 -14.10
CA ALA A 429 6.22 -23.07 -13.12
C ALA A 429 5.05 -23.29 -12.16
N ILE A 430 5.05 -22.53 -11.06
CA ILE A 430 3.93 -22.51 -10.12
C ILE A 430 2.72 -21.79 -10.77
N ASP A 431 1.59 -22.47 -10.84
CA ASP A 431 0.33 -21.95 -11.36
C ASP A 431 -0.41 -21.05 -10.34
N SER A 432 -1.56 -20.46 -10.70
CA SER A 432 -2.32 -19.62 -9.74
C SER A 432 -2.96 -20.38 -8.59
N HIS A 433 -2.83 -21.71 -8.57
CA HIS A 433 -3.29 -22.57 -7.51
C HIS A 433 -2.11 -23.08 -6.64
N GLY A 434 -0.86 -22.67 -6.91
CA GLY A 434 0.30 -23.09 -6.12
C GLY A 434 0.96 -24.39 -6.59
N ASN A 435 0.48 -24.98 -7.69
CA ASN A 435 0.95 -26.26 -8.17
C ASN A 435 2.00 -26.11 -9.27
N LEU A 436 2.97 -27.02 -9.31
CA LEU A 436 3.95 -27.10 -10.39
C LEU A 436 3.29 -27.65 -11.66
N ALA A 437 3.22 -26.82 -12.72
CA ALA A 437 2.52 -27.14 -13.97
C ALA A 437 3.22 -26.53 -15.20
N PRO A 438 2.99 -27.03 -16.42
CA PRO A 438 3.60 -26.52 -17.66
C PRO A 438 2.93 -25.22 -18.14
N VAL A 439 2.77 -24.26 -17.22
CA VAL A 439 2.19 -22.92 -17.42
C VAL A 439 3.26 -21.87 -17.70
N GLY A 440 4.54 -22.21 -17.50
CA GLY A 440 5.67 -21.32 -17.73
C GLY A 440 5.95 -21.11 -19.21
N PHE A 441 6.32 -19.88 -19.56
CA PHE A 441 6.77 -19.54 -20.90
C PHE A 441 7.89 -18.50 -20.87
N GLU A 442 8.74 -18.54 -21.89
CA GLU A 442 9.70 -17.50 -22.22
C GLU A 442 9.59 -17.15 -23.70
N VAL A 443 9.73 -15.86 -24.00
CA VAL A 443 9.82 -15.34 -25.37
C VAL A 443 10.94 -14.32 -25.47
N ASP A 444 11.63 -14.31 -26.59
CA ASP A 444 12.59 -13.26 -26.92
C ASP A 444 11.96 -12.30 -27.92
N VAL A 445 12.07 -11.00 -27.66
CA VAL A 445 11.62 -9.93 -28.55
C VAL A 445 12.87 -9.31 -29.20
N PRO A 446 13.15 -9.61 -30.48
CA PRO A 446 14.39 -9.16 -31.13
C PRO A 446 14.47 -7.63 -31.25
N LEU A 447 15.62 -7.04 -30.92
CA LEU A 447 15.82 -5.59 -31.01
C LEU A 447 15.66 -5.06 -32.44
N ASP A 448 16.15 -5.81 -33.44
CA ASP A 448 16.16 -5.38 -34.85
C ASP A 448 14.77 -5.05 -35.40
N HIS A 449 13.72 -5.68 -34.86
CA HIS A 449 12.34 -5.42 -35.26
C HIS A 449 11.68 -4.27 -34.48
N MET A 450 12.19 -3.91 -33.29
CA MET A 450 11.55 -2.93 -32.43
C MET A 450 11.46 -1.55 -33.08
N ARG A 451 12.47 -1.16 -33.86
CA ARG A 451 12.44 0.12 -34.60
C ARG A 451 11.29 0.17 -35.60
N THR A 452 11.16 -0.87 -36.42
CA THR A 452 10.06 -0.96 -37.40
C THR A 452 8.69 -0.92 -36.71
N TRP A 453 8.56 -1.55 -35.54
CA TRP A 453 7.31 -1.53 -34.77
C TRP A 453 7.03 -0.19 -34.09
N ALA A 454 8.08 0.51 -33.67
CA ALA A 454 7.95 1.86 -33.16
C ALA A 454 7.40 2.78 -34.24
N ASP A 455 7.81 2.65 -35.50
CA ASP A 455 7.28 3.47 -36.60
C ASP A 455 5.80 3.18 -36.90
N SER A 456 5.28 2.00 -36.56
CA SER A 456 3.89 1.61 -36.85
C SER A 456 2.91 1.78 -35.68
N SER A 457 3.37 2.07 -34.46
CA SER A 457 2.54 2.09 -33.25
C SER A 457 3.22 2.81 -32.11
N ASP A 458 2.48 3.49 -31.24
CA ASP A 458 3.02 4.15 -30.04
C ASP A 458 3.48 3.19 -28.93
N GLN A 459 3.13 1.91 -29.06
CA GLN A 459 3.53 0.88 -28.12
C GLN A 459 3.55 -0.52 -28.76
N LEU A 460 4.30 -1.43 -28.12
CA LEU A 460 4.24 -2.87 -28.35
C LEU A 460 3.52 -3.53 -27.17
N THR A 461 2.42 -4.24 -27.43
CA THR A 461 1.75 -5.07 -26.42
C THR A 461 1.89 -6.55 -26.76
N PHE A 462 1.58 -7.43 -25.80
CA PHE A 462 1.74 -8.87 -26.01
C PHE A 462 0.40 -9.59 -25.88
N GLY A 463 -0.08 -10.13 -26.99
CA GLY A 463 -1.22 -11.03 -27.02
C GLY A 463 -0.80 -12.42 -26.57
N VAL A 464 -1.58 -13.03 -25.68
CA VAL A 464 -1.35 -14.39 -25.20
C VAL A 464 -2.57 -15.24 -25.53
N GLU A 465 -2.32 -16.41 -26.10
CA GLU A 465 -3.32 -17.40 -26.45
C GLU A 465 -2.98 -18.71 -25.73
N VAL A 466 -3.95 -19.26 -25.00
CA VAL A 466 -3.82 -20.56 -24.34
C VAL A 466 -4.93 -21.48 -24.84
N ARG A 467 -4.53 -22.69 -25.22
CA ARG A 467 -5.45 -23.80 -25.54
C ARG A 467 -5.17 -24.95 -24.59
N SER A 468 -6.19 -25.37 -23.85
CA SER A 468 -6.15 -26.58 -23.03
C SER A 468 -7.46 -27.36 -23.17
N GLY A 469 -7.36 -28.58 -23.72
CA GLY A 469 -8.52 -29.40 -24.06
C GLY A 469 -9.46 -28.65 -25.01
N ARG A 470 -10.73 -28.50 -24.60
CA ARG A 470 -11.75 -27.75 -25.37
C ARG A 470 -11.74 -26.23 -25.11
N TYR A 471 -10.93 -25.76 -24.17
CA TYR A 471 -10.91 -24.36 -23.77
C TYR A 471 -9.85 -23.61 -24.56
N HIS A 472 -10.29 -22.52 -25.17
CA HIS A 472 -9.44 -21.59 -25.88
C HIS A 472 -9.72 -20.18 -25.33
N ARG A 473 -8.66 -19.50 -24.89
CA ARG A 473 -8.74 -18.11 -24.42
C ARG A 473 -7.58 -17.31 -24.98
N THR A 474 -7.90 -16.08 -25.33
CA THR A 474 -6.96 -15.05 -25.73
C THR A 474 -7.05 -13.88 -24.75
N GLY A 475 -5.98 -13.12 -24.65
CA GLY A 475 -5.93 -11.90 -23.87
C GLY A 475 -4.57 -11.24 -24.01
N ILE A 476 -4.27 -10.36 -23.07
CA ILE A 476 -3.03 -9.58 -23.05
C ILE A 476 -2.16 -10.01 -21.88
N LEU A 477 -0.85 -9.96 -22.06
CA LEU A 477 0.13 -10.18 -21.01
C LEU A 477 0.06 -9.04 -19.99
N ARG A 478 0.07 -9.39 -18.69
CA ARG A 478 -0.05 -8.42 -17.58
C ARG A 478 1.14 -8.49 -16.63
N ALA A 479 1.43 -7.42 -15.92
CA ALA A 479 2.38 -7.45 -14.78
C ALA A 479 1.71 -8.09 -13.52
N THR A 480 2.48 -8.58 -12.53
CA THR A 480 1.90 -9.33 -11.39
C THR A 480 1.32 -8.46 -10.30
N LYS A 481 1.77 -7.21 -10.13
CA LYS A 481 1.27 -6.20 -9.17
C LYS A 481 2.17 -4.96 -9.25
N PRO A 482 1.69 -3.76 -8.86
CA PRO A 482 2.57 -2.65 -8.48
C PRO A 482 3.55 -3.10 -7.39
N GLY A 483 4.83 -2.72 -7.48
CA GLY A 483 5.86 -3.20 -6.55
C GLY A 483 6.48 -4.56 -6.90
N SER A 484 6.05 -5.23 -7.98
CA SER A 484 6.78 -6.39 -8.53
C SER A 484 7.98 -5.92 -9.39
N PRO A 485 9.13 -6.63 -9.34
CA PRO A 485 10.39 -6.33 -10.02
C PRO A 485 10.31 -6.61 -11.52
N ARG A 486 9.76 -5.68 -12.31
CA ARG A 486 9.47 -5.94 -13.74
C ARG A 486 9.85 -4.81 -14.67
N TRP A 487 10.61 -3.85 -14.17
CA TRP A 487 10.99 -2.64 -14.89
C TRP A 487 12.48 -2.74 -15.21
N PRO A 488 12.88 -3.34 -16.34
CA PRO A 488 14.27 -3.24 -16.75
C PRO A 488 14.60 -1.79 -17.11
N GLU A 489 15.88 -1.47 -17.22
CA GLU A 489 16.29 -0.17 -17.76
C GLU A 489 15.72 0.01 -19.17
N PHE A 490 15.47 1.25 -19.58
CA PHE A 490 15.15 1.48 -20.98
C PHE A 490 16.35 1.12 -21.87
N ARG A 491 16.08 0.76 -23.13
CA ARG A 491 17.12 0.52 -24.14
C ARG A 491 17.06 1.61 -25.19
N ARG A 492 18.19 2.28 -25.43
CA ARG A 492 18.34 3.15 -26.60
C ARG A 492 18.39 2.26 -27.84
N LEU A 493 17.44 2.46 -28.76
CA LEU A 493 17.47 1.81 -30.08
C LEU A 493 18.36 2.61 -31.03
N ASP A 494 18.32 3.94 -30.91
CA ASP A 494 19.28 4.88 -31.51
C ASP A 494 19.30 6.19 -30.71
N ALA A 495 19.91 7.25 -31.26
CA ALA A 495 19.97 8.56 -30.61
C ALA A 495 18.58 9.17 -30.34
N THR A 496 17.61 8.91 -31.22
CA THR A 496 16.28 9.53 -31.24
C THR A 496 15.18 8.65 -30.69
N LEU A 497 15.45 7.39 -30.36
CA LEU A 497 14.41 6.43 -29.98
C LEU A 497 14.86 5.54 -28.81
N VAL A 498 14.02 5.53 -27.78
CA VAL A 498 14.18 4.67 -26.60
C VAL A 498 13.00 3.72 -26.47
N ALA A 499 13.29 2.44 -26.25
CA ALA A 499 12.33 1.42 -25.88
C ALA A 499 12.25 1.29 -24.35
N MET A 500 11.07 1.47 -23.79
CA MET A 500 10.83 1.41 -22.35
C MET A 500 9.83 0.30 -22.01
N PRO A 501 10.30 -0.88 -21.56
CA PRO A 501 9.43 -1.95 -21.11
C PRO A 501 8.78 -1.61 -19.76
N GLY A 502 7.49 -1.88 -19.61
CA GLY A 502 6.77 -1.54 -18.39
C GLY A 502 5.26 -1.75 -18.42
N GLN A 503 4.61 -1.41 -17.31
CA GLN A 503 3.16 -1.41 -17.16
C GLN A 503 2.54 -0.04 -17.51
N ARG A 504 1.41 -0.06 -18.23
CA ARG A 504 0.59 1.14 -18.51
C ARG A 504 -0.77 1.03 -17.81
N GLY A 505 -1.40 2.18 -17.53
CA GLY A 505 -2.64 2.34 -16.76
C GLY A 505 -3.67 1.21 -16.91
N GLY A 506 -3.88 0.44 -15.83
CA GLY A 506 -4.86 -0.64 -15.81
C GLY A 506 -4.37 -2.03 -16.26
N TRP A 507 -3.08 -2.36 -16.06
CA TRP A 507 -2.50 -3.72 -16.01
C TRP A 507 -1.82 -4.36 -17.25
N PRO A 508 -1.88 -3.88 -18.52
CA PRO A 508 -1.10 -4.47 -19.60
C PRO A 508 0.40 -4.26 -19.42
N TYR A 509 1.19 -5.27 -19.74
CA TYR A 509 2.63 -5.13 -19.96
C TYR A 509 2.89 -4.74 -21.42
N ALA A 510 3.69 -3.71 -21.62
CA ALA A 510 3.97 -3.14 -22.92
C ALA A 510 5.43 -2.66 -23.02
N ILE A 511 5.89 -2.41 -24.24
CA ILE A 511 7.04 -1.56 -24.52
C ILE A 511 6.50 -0.24 -25.05
N THR A 512 6.76 0.86 -24.37
CA THR A 512 6.42 2.20 -24.84
C THR A 512 7.64 2.85 -25.48
N TRP A 513 7.41 3.65 -26.52
CA TRP A 513 8.48 4.33 -27.23
C TRP A 513 8.60 5.77 -26.76
N HIS A 514 9.82 6.20 -26.47
CA HIS A 514 10.14 7.62 -26.25
C HIS A 514 10.94 8.12 -27.45
N ARG A 515 10.31 8.99 -28.24
CA ARG A 515 10.94 9.68 -29.36
C ARG A 515 11.61 10.95 -28.86
N GLU A 516 12.78 11.26 -29.41
CA GLU A 516 13.64 12.38 -29.05
C GLU A 516 13.80 12.52 -27.52
N PRO A 517 14.24 11.44 -26.84
CA PRO A 517 14.32 11.43 -25.39
C PRO A 517 15.30 12.48 -24.89
N ILE A 518 14.97 13.11 -23.78
CA ILE A 518 15.88 14.02 -23.08
C ILE A 518 16.43 13.26 -21.88
N LEU A 519 17.75 13.17 -21.84
CA LEU A 519 18.46 12.33 -20.88
C LEU A 519 19.24 13.20 -19.91
N LEU A 520 19.17 12.87 -18.62
CA LEU A 520 20.08 13.39 -17.62
C LEU A 520 21.43 12.68 -17.77
N GLU A 521 22.48 13.41 -18.16
CA GLU A 521 23.83 12.89 -18.36
C GLU A 521 24.83 13.30 -17.28
N GLY A 522 24.50 14.30 -16.48
CA GLY A 522 25.34 14.71 -15.37
C GLY A 522 24.57 15.44 -14.29
N VAL A 523 25.05 15.28 -13.05
CA VAL A 523 24.61 16.06 -11.89
C VAL A 523 25.86 16.51 -11.16
N ASP A 524 26.06 17.82 -11.09
CA ASP A 524 27.15 18.43 -10.33
C ASP A 524 26.55 19.13 -9.11
N VAL A 525 26.90 18.63 -7.92
CA VAL A 525 26.40 19.13 -6.64
C VAL A 525 27.19 20.38 -6.26
N ARG A 526 26.47 21.49 -6.09
CA ARG A 526 27.03 22.79 -5.69
C ARG A 526 26.55 23.17 -4.28
N PRO A 527 27.21 24.12 -3.59
CA PRO A 527 26.79 24.53 -2.24
C PRO A 527 25.34 25.05 -2.13
N ASP A 528 24.79 25.62 -3.20
CA ASP A 528 23.46 26.26 -3.23
C ASP A 528 22.43 25.52 -4.10
N GLY A 529 22.80 24.39 -4.72
CA GLY A 529 21.89 23.59 -5.52
C GLY A 529 22.57 22.49 -6.32
N VAL A 530 21.91 22.04 -7.37
CA VAL A 530 22.46 21.09 -8.34
C VAL A 530 22.51 21.72 -9.73
N LEU A 531 23.56 21.43 -10.48
CA LEU A 531 23.66 21.71 -11.90
C LEU A 531 23.39 20.40 -12.64
N LEU A 532 22.30 20.36 -13.41
CA LEU A 532 21.95 19.21 -14.23
C LEU A 532 22.44 19.43 -15.67
N THR A 533 23.12 18.43 -16.21
CA THR A 533 23.51 18.36 -17.62
C THR A 533 22.56 17.43 -18.36
N LEU A 534 21.89 17.96 -19.38
CA LEU A 534 20.87 17.26 -20.14
C LEU A 534 21.35 17.03 -21.58
N ARG A 535 20.95 15.92 -22.20
CA ARG A 535 21.17 15.67 -23.63
C ARG A 535 19.85 15.48 -24.35
N ALA A 536 19.69 16.22 -25.45
CA ALA A 536 18.66 15.99 -26.44
C ALA A 536 19.29 15.44 -27.72
N ALA A 537 18.59 14.51 -28.35
CA ALA A 537 19.01 13.87 -29.61
C ALA A 537 19.03 14.85 -30.80
N THR A 538 18.22 15.89 -30.73
CA THR A 538 18.00 16.89 -31.77
C THR A 538 18.37 18.28 -31.28
N ALA A 539 18.66 19.19 -32.21
CA ALA A 539 18.95 20.58 -31.86
C ALA A 539 17.71 21.22 -31.23
N ARG A 540 17.90 21.94 -30.12
CA ARG A 540 16.84 22.64 -29.41
C ARG A 540 17.22 24.09 -29.16
N SER A 541 16.21 24.96 -29.24
CA SER A 541 16.39 26.40 -29.03
C SER A 541 15.79 26.88 -27.71
N LYS A 542 14.83 26.13 -27.16
CA LYS A 542 14.15 26.35 -25.87
C LYS A 542 13.84 25.01 -25.21
N GLY A 543 13.49 25.03 -23.92
CA GLY A 543 13.07 23.83 -23.21
C GLY A 543 13.26 23.97 -21.70
N ASP A 544 12.39 24.74 -21.06
CA ASP A 544 12.40 24.92 -19.62
C ASP A 544 12.19 23.59 -18.92
N ILE A 545 12.86 23.41 -17.79
CA ILE A 545 12.64 22.29 -16.88
C ILE A 545 11.45 22.62 -15.97
N VAL A 546 10.55 21.66 -15.83
CA VAL A 546 9.37 21.74 -15.00
C VAL A 546 9.51 20.74 -13.85
N LEU A 547 9.28 21.23 -12.62
CA LEU A 547 9.17 20.41 -11.43
C LEU A 547 7.69 20.33 -11.01
N ALA A 548 7.20 19.12 -10.72
CA ALA A 548 5.80 18.89 -10.33
C ALA A 548 5.63 17.68 -9.40
N TRP A 549 4.69 17.75 -8.45
CA TRP A 549 4.26 16.62 -7.60
C TRP A 549 3.40 15.59 -8.31
N SER A 550 2.65 16.05 -9.30
CA SER A 550 1.74 15.25 -10.09
C SER A 550 1.96 15.59 -11.56
N PRO A 551 1.93 14.60 -12.47
CA PRO A 551 2.03 14.86 -13.89
C PRO A 551 1.01 15.91 -14.34
N GLY A 552 1.49 17.03 -14.88
CA GLY A 552 0.65 18.01 -15.59
C GLY A 552 0.29 19.31 -14.87
N ILE A 553 0.68 19.52 -13.60
CA ILE A 553 0.54 20.83 -12.92
C ILE A 553 1.94 21.41 -12.67
N PRO A 554 2.41 22.38 -13.48
CA PRO A 554 3.72 23.00 -13.30
C PRO A 554 3.75 23.84 -12.02
N GLU A 555 4.61 23.51 -11.07
CA GLU A 555 4.81 24.35 -9.88
C GLU A 555 5.98 25.30 -10.04
N LEU A 556 7.03 24.83 -10.72
CA LEU A 556 8.23 25.61 -10.98
C LEU A 556 8.71 25.37 -12.40
N ARG A 557 9.02 26.46 -13.10
CA ARG A 557 9.71 26.44 -14.40
C ARG A 557 11.09 27.07 -14.27
N ARG A 558 12.10 26.42 -14.83
CA ARG A 558 13.48 26.89 -14.85
C ARG A 558 14.02 26.85 -16.27
N PRO A 559 14.51 27.99 -16.81
CA PRO A 559 15.15 28.00 -18.12
C PRO A 559 16.33 27.03 -18.17
N CYS A 560 16.49 26.37 -19.30
CA CYS A 560 17.63 25.50 -19.58
C CYS A 560 18.43 26.12 -20.73
N ASP A 561 19.74 26.24 -20.53
CA ASP A 561 20.66 26.78 -21.52
C ASP A 561 21.10 25.67 -22.48
N TRP A 562 20.53 25.65 -23.69
CA TRP A 562 20.81 24.63 -24.72
C TRP A 562 21.90 25.08 -25.69
N HIS A 563 22.85 24.18 -25.98
CA HIS A 563 23.95 24.38 -26.92
C HIS A 563 24.06 23.20 -27.88
N PRO A 564 24.10 23.40 -29.21
CA PRO A 564 24.32 22.32 -30.16
C PRO A 564 25.76 21.79 -30.07
N ASP A 565 25.94 20.47 -30.11
CA ASP A 565 27.27 19.83 -29.95
C ASP A 565 27.63 18.84 -31.07
N GLY A 566 26.93 18.90 -32.22
CA GLY A 566 27.16 18.02 -33.37
C GLY A 566 26.54 16.62 -33.23
N ALA A 567 26.21 16.20 -32.01
CA ALA A 567 25.46 14.97 -31.71
C ALA A 567 23.99 15.23 -31.34
N GLY A 568 23.60 16.51 -31.24
CA GLY A 568 22.27 16.97 -30.84
C GLY A 568 22.39 18.31 -30.15
N ALA A 569 21.87 18.41 -28.94
CA ALA A 569 22.08 19.56 -28.06
C ALA A 569 22.33 19.13 -26.61
N VAL A 570 23.17 19.89 -25.92
CA VAL A 570 23.45 19.76 -24.48
C VAL A 570 22.80 20.93 -23.77
N GLY A 571 21.95 20.63 -22.80
CA GLY A 571 21.28 21.58 -21.93
C GLY A 571 21.97 21.65 -20.57
N SER A 572 22.01 22.83 -19.97
CA SER A 572 22.41 23.01 -18.57
C SER A 572 21.33 23.77 -17.81
N VAL A 573 20.94 23.24 -16.65
CA VAL A 573 19.98 23.90 -15.75
C VAL A 573 20.50 23.88 -14.32
N ARG A 574 20.43 25.02 -13.63
CA ARG A 574 20.71 25.11 -12.21
C ARG A 574 19.40 25.10 -11.44
N LEU A 575 19.29 24.19 -10.48
CA LEU A 575 18.16 24.11 -9.55
C LEU A 575 18.68 24.38 -8.15
N GLY A 576 18.19 25.44 -7.52
CA GLY A 576 18.53 25.75 -6.13
C GLY A 576 17.95 24.71 -5.18
N PHE A 577 18.62 24.42 -4.07
CA PHE A 577 18.07 23.48 -3.08
C PHE A 577 16.71 23.94 -2.56
N GLY A 578 16.58 25.23 -2.25
CA GLY A 578 15.31 25.82 -1.84
C GLY A 578 14.20 25.61 -2.86
N GLU A 579 14.51 25.52 -4.15
CA GLU A 579 13.54 25.29 -5.23
C GLU A 579 13.13 23.82 -5.36
N LEU A 580 14.10 22.91 -5.15
CA LEU A 580 13.87 21.47 -5.14
C LEU A 580 12.97 21.05 -3.97
N VAL A 581 12.96 21.83 -2.89
CA VAL A 581 12.12 21.61 -1.70
C VAL A 581 10.93 22.58 -1.57
N ALA A 582 10.89 23.70 -2.32
CA ALA A 582 9.83 24.72 -2.19
C ALA A 582 8.42 24.16 -2.47
N GLY A 583 7.46 24.35 -1.56
CA GLY A 583 6.12 23.75 -1.65
C GLY A 583 6.00 22.39 -0.96
N ALA A 584 7.11 21.86 -0.44
CA ALA A 584 7.08 20.83 0.58
C ALA A 584 6.65 21.52 1.90
N ASP A 585 5.44 21.27 2.40
CA ASP A 585 5.05 21.70 3.75
C ASP A 585 5.88 20.92 4.80
N HIS A 586 7.06 21.42 5.17
CA HIS A 586 8.07 20.70 5.97
C HIS A 586 7.56 20.15 7.32
N ASP A 587 6.34 20.49 7.69
CA ASP A 587 5.62 20.18 8.92
C ASP A 587 4.52 19.08 8.75
N GLU A 588 4.39 18.41 7.60
CA GLU A 588 3.44 17.27 7.46
C GLU A 588 3.87 16.03 8.29
N PRO A 589 2.95 15.33 9.00
CA PRO A 589 3.30 14.31 10.00
C PRO A 589 3.86 13.01 9.41
N ILE A 590 3.44 12.67 8.19
CA ILE A 590 4.02 11.60 7.41
C ILE A 590 4.98 12.27 6.43
N PRO A 591 6.30 12.14 6.59
CA PRO A 591 7.24 12.56 5.58
C PRO A 591 7.17 11.55 4.44
N LEU A 592 6.05 11.50 3.71
CA LEU A 592 6.04 10.91 2.39
C LEU A 592 7.27 11.48 1.71
N THR A 593 8.22 10.62 1.29
CA THR A 593 9.26 11.07 0.38
C THR A 593 8.54 11.80 -0.72
N ARG A 594 8.72 13.10 -0.71
CA ARG A 594 8.01 14.06 -1.49
C ARG A 594 8.59 13.96 -2.89
N VAL A 595 8.18 12.92 -3.60
CA VAL A 595 8.72 12.58 -4.92
C VAL A 595 8.13 13.54 -5.95
N ARG A 596 8.94 14.46 -6.46
CA ARG A 596 8.62 15.27 -7.64
C ARG A 596 9.22 14.64 -8.89
N SER A 597 8.48 14.69 -10.00
CA SER A 597 9.02 14.33 -11.31
C SER A 597 9.61 15.56 -11.99
N LEU A 598 10.76 15.40 -12.66
CA LEU A 598 11.29 16.41 -13.57
C LEU A 598 10.81 16.12 -14.99
N SER A 599 10.33 17.16 -15.66
CA SER A 599 9.93 17.12 -17.07
C SER A 599 10.47 18.35 -17.80
N VAL A 600 10.41 18.33 -19.12
CA VAL A 600 10.86 19.42 -19.99
C VAL A 600 9.68 19.92 -20.78
N VAL A 601 9.61 21.24 -20.97
CA VAL A 601 8.65 21.84 -21.89
C VAL A 601 9.01 21.41 -23.31
N PRO A 602 8.05 20.87 -24.09
CA PRO A 602 8.30 20.49 -25.48
C PRO A 602 8.75 21.69 -26.33
N ASP A 603 9.60 21.45 -27.34
CA ASP A 603 10.03 22.44 -28.33
C ASP A 603 9.55 21.98 -29.74
N PRO A 604 8.59 22.68 -30.39
CA PRO A 604 7.81 23.81 -29.88
C PRO A 604 6.79 23.38 -28.80
N PRO A 605 6.33 24.32 -27.93
CA PRO A 605 5.41 24.00 -26.82
C PRO A 605 3.96 23.76 -27.24
N THR A 606 3.62 24.12 -28.47
CA THR A 606 2.29 23.98 -29.05
C THR A 606 2.41 23.39 -30.44
N GLU A 607 1.43 22.60 -30.84
CA GLU A 607 1.25 22.11 -32.20
C GLU A 607 -0.12 22.51 -32.74
N VAL A 608 -0.30 22.39 -34.05
CA VAL A 608 -1.60 22.58 -34.70
C VAL A 608 -2.14 21.20 -35.02
N ASP A 609 -3.32 20.87 -34.50
CA ASP A 609 -3.96 19.59 -34.77
C ASP A 609 -4.54 19.51 -36.20
N ASP A 610 -5.05 18.33 -36.56
CA ASP A 610 -5.63 18.07 -37.90
C ASP A 610 -6.84 18.95 -38.23
N GLU A 611 -7.46 19.56 -37.22
CA GLU A 611 -8.60 20.48 -37.34
C GLU A 611 -8.17 21.96 -37.38
N GLY A 612 -6.87 22.24 -37.29
CA GLY A 612 -6.29 23.58 -37.32
C GLY A 612 -6.28 24.30 -35.97
N ALA A 613 -6.61 23.62 -34.87
CA ALA A 613 -6.59 24.20 -33.53
C ALA A 613 -5.18 24.13 -32.92
N ILE A 614 -4.80 25.18 -32.19
CA ILE A 614 -3.53 25.21 -31.46
C ILE A 614 -3.70 24.40 -30.18
N VAL A 615 -2.96 23.29 -30.07
CA VAL A 615 -2.96 22.39 -28.92
C VAL A 615 -1.65 22.52 -28.17
N VAL A 616 -1.73 22.62 -26.83
CA VAL A 616 -0.55 22.62 -25.96
C VAL A 616 -0.01 21.20 -25.87
N ARG A 617 1.25 20.99 -26.26
CA ARG A 617 1.90 19.69 -26.17
C ARG A 617 2.15 19.32 -24.70
N PRO A 618 1.97 18.04 -24.30
CA PRO A 618 2.24 17.61 -22.94
C PRO A 618 3.73 17.72 -22.60
N LEU A 619 4.04 17.89 -21.31
CA LEU A 619 5.42 17.91 -20.84
C LEU A 619 6.15 16.60 -21.19
N GLU A 620 7.39 16.72 -21.66
CA GLU A 620 8.24 15.58 -22.02
C GLU A 620 8.98 15.11 -20.76
N PRO A 621 8.95 13.81 -20.41
CA PRO A 621 9.63 13.34 -19.21
C PRO A 621 11.15 13.45 -19.35
N LEU A 622 11.83 13.93 -18.31
CA LEU A 622 13.29 13.84 -18.24
C LEU A 622 13.68 12.41 -17.83
N LEU A 623 14.39 11.69 -18.68
CA LEU A 623 14.80 10.30 -18.42
C LEU A 623 16.17 10.25 -17.74
N TRP A 624 16.35 9.28 -16.86
CA TRP A 624 17.59 9.04 -16.11
C TRP A 624 18.65 8.36 -16.97
N GLY A 625 19.64 9.10 -17.43
CA GLY A 625 20.70 8.60 -18.32
C GLY A 625 22.02 8.25 -17.61
N LEU A 626 22.09 8.36 -16.29
CA LEU A 626 23.29 8.10 -15.48
C LEU A 626 23.48 6.60 -15.21
N ALA A 627 24.72 6.20 -14.93
CA ALA A 627 25.05 4.83 -14.53
C ALA A 627 24.67 4.55 -13.07
N GLU A 628 24.79 5.54 -12.20
CA GLU A 628 24.35 5.50 -10.81
C GLU A 628 22.81 5.49 -10.74
N GLY A 629 22.20 4.64 -9.91
CA GLY A 629 20.73 4.59 -9.77
C GLY A 629 20.15 5.77 -8.99
N THR A 630 20.94 6.35 -8.10
CA THR A 630 20.55 7.40 -7.17
C THR A 630 21.74 8.31 -6.83
N ILE A 631 21.48 9.60 -6.63
CA ILE A 631 22.40 10.61 -6.12
C ILE A 631 21.79 11.21 -4.86
N ALA A 632 22.51 11.14 -3.74
CA ALA A 632 22.09 11.69 -2.46
C ALA A 632 22.95 12.90 -2.07
N VAL A 633 22.30 13.95 -1.57
CA VAL A 633 22.94 15.22 -1.22
C VAL A 633 22.50 15.62 0.19
N PRO A 634 23.40 15.53 1.20
CA PRO A 634 23.08 15.93 2.56
C PRO A 634 22.99 17.45 2.73
N ARG A 635 21.99 17.95 3.48
CA ARG A 635 21.75 19.39 3.70
C ARG A 635 20.86 19.65 4.92
N ASP A 636 21.19 20.62 5.77
CA ASP A 636 20.30 21.21 6.80
C ASP A 636 19.51 20.21 7.67
N GLY A 637 20.10 19.08 8.08
CA GLY A 637 19.34 18.06 8.85
C GLY A 637 18.54 17.07 7.98
N ARG A 638 18.73 17.06 6.65
CA ARG A 638 18.02 16.23 5.66
C ARG A 638 18.93 15.72 4.53
N VAL A 639 18.41 14.81 3.71
CA VAL A 639 19.04 14.31 2.47
C VAL A 639 18.12 14.58 1.30
N LEU A 640 18.60 15.32 0.30
CA LEU A 640 17.95 15.44 -1.00
C LEU A 640 18.43 14.31 -1.91
N ARG A 641 17.49 13.54 -2.46
CA ARG A 641 17.74 12.41 -3.33
C ARG A 641 17.24 12.70 -4.74
N LEU A 642 18.13 12.63 -5.72
CA LEU A 642 17.78 12.46 -7.13
C LEU A 642 17.83 10.95 -7.43
N SER A 643 16.77 10.39 -7.97
CA SER A 643 16.69 8.95 -8.21
C SER A 643 15.91 8.63 -9.48
N ARG A 644 16.16 7.45 -10.02
CA ARG A 644 15.39 6.91 -11.15
C ARG A 644 14.06 6.31 -10.67
N THR A 645 12.96 6.69 -11.32
CA THR A 645 11.64 6.06 -11.12
C THR A 645 11.54 4.70 -11.84
N ALA A 646 10.50 3.91 -11.54
CA ALA A 646 10.21 2.66 -12.26
C ALA A 646 10.02 2.85 -13.78
N THR A 647 9.57 4.03 -14.21
CA THR A 647 9.46 4.41 -15.63
C THR A 647 10.69 5.19 -16.12
N SER A 648 11.84 4.99 -15.47
CA SER A 648 13.13 5.62 -15.81
C SER A 648 13.14 7.16 -15.84
N GLN A 649 12.13 7.82 -15.31
CA GLN A 649 12.10 9.29 -15.17
C GLN A 649 12.97 9.74 -14.00
N VAL A 650 13.46 10.97 -14.07
CA VAL A 650 14.16 11.63 -12.95
C VAL A 650 13.14 12.06 -11.90
N ALA A 651 13.38 11.60 -10.67
CA ALA A 651 12.61 11.95 -9.49
C ALA A 651 13.49 12.63 -8.44
N VAL A 652 12.94 13.63 -7.76
CA VAL A 652 13.55 14.30 -6.61
C VAL A 652 12.74 13.98 -5.36
N ALA A 653 13.39 13.58 -4.28
CA ALA A 653 12.77 13.35 -2.98
C ALA A 653 13.64 13.94 -1.87
N GLU A 654 13.03 14.41 -0.79
CA GLU A 654 13.73 14.83 0.43
C GLU A 654 13.40 13.86 1.58
N THR A 655 14.42 13.51 2.38
CA THR A 655 14.31 12.57 3.51
C THR A 655 15.12 13.08 4.71
N ASP A 656 14.97 12.48 5.89
CA ASP A 656 15.75 12.87 7.08
C ASP A 656 17.25 12.58 6.95
N LEU A 657 18.10 13.30 7.71
CA LEU A 657 19.59 13.27 7.64
C LEU A 657 20.20 11.86 7.79
N LEU A 658 19.52 10.98 8.52
CA LEU A 658 20.03 9.69 9.00
C LEU A 658 19.79 8.54 8.01
N ALA A 659 19.61 8.84 6.72
CA ALA A 659 19.25 7.84 5.73
C ALA A 659 20.46 7.08 5.18
N THR A 660 20.85 5.97 5.81
CA THR A 660 21.57 4.93 5.06
C THR A 660 20.69 4.48 3.90
N TYR A 661 21.25 4.39 2.69
CA TYR A 661 20.49 3.94 1.52
C TYR A 661 21.22 2.86 0.74
N ALA A 662 20.45 1.95 0.15
CA ALA A 662 20.91 0.93 -0.78
C ALA A 662 20.66 1.38 -2.23
N ASP A 663 21.68 1.33 -3.08
CA ASP A 663 21.59 1.68 -4.49
C ASP A 663 21.79 0.49 -5.43
N ARG A 664 22.13 -0.67 -4.88
CA ARG A 664 22.33 -1.89 -5.66
C ARG A 664 21.80 -3.10 -4.93
N VAL A 665 21.07 -3.93 -5.68
CA VAL A 665 20.62 -5.26 -5.26
C VAL A 665 20.87 -6.21 -6.41
N GLU A 666 21.60 -7.29 -6.15
CA GLU A 666 21.96 -8.28 -7.16
C GLU A 666 21.90 -9.69 -6.57
N VAL A 667 21.52 -10.66 -7.39
CA VAL A 667 21.68 -12.08 -7.06
C VAL A 667 22.64 -12.71 -8.05
N ALA A 668 23.74 -13.25 -7.53
CA ALA A 668 24.73 -13.98 -8.31
C ALA A 668 25.17 -15.24 -7.54
N GLY A 669 25.15 -16.39 -8.22
CA GLY A 669 25.65 -17.66 -7.66
C GLY A 669 24.96 -18.10 -6.36
N GLY A 670 23.67 -17.81 -6.19
CA GLY A 670 22.91 -18.15 -4.98
C GLY A 670 23.18 -17.25 -3.76
N VAL A 671 23.83 -16.11 -3.97
CA VAL A 671 24.08 -15.09 -2.95
C VAL A 671 23.36 -13.80 -3.35
N LEU A 672 22.61 -13.23 -2.41
CA LEU A 672 21.99 -11.92 -2.52
C LEU A 672 22.97 -10.88 -1.97
N VAL A 673 23.30 -9.90 -2.81
CA VAL A 673 24.22 -8.82 -2.51
C VAL A 673 23.43 -7.52 -2.51
N VAL A 674 23.46 -6.80 -1.39
CA VAL A 674 22.86 -5.47 -1.25
C VAL A 674 23.96 -4.50 -0.89
N GLU A 675 24.10 -3.43 -1.67
CA GLU A 675 25.13 -2.41 -1.47
C GLU A 675 24.51 -1.01 -1.45
N GLY A 676 25.18 -0.10 -0.76
CA GLY A 676 24.69 1.24 -0.57
C GLY A 676 25.75 2.21 -0.09
N ARG A 677 25.28 3.38 0.36
CA ARG A 677 26.10 4.41 0.98
C ARG A 677 25.52 4.92 2.29
N VAL A 678 26.41 5.50 3.09
CA VAL A 678 26.13 6.23 4.31
C VAL A 678 26.21 7.72 3.98
N THR A 679 25.12 8.46 4.14
CA THR A 679 25.12 9.89 3.83
C THR A 679 25.73 10.73 4.95
N ILE A 680 25.31 10.53 6.21
CA ILE A 680 25.83 11.23 7.41
C ILE A 680 25.74 10.30 8.62
N GLY A 681 26.83 10.18 9.38
CA GLY A 681 26.97 9.28 10.54
C GLY A 681 28.13 8.29 10.33
N ASP A 682 28.51 7.56 11.39
CA ASP A 682 29.46 6.44 11.31
C ASP A 682 28.74 5.13 11.69
N PRO A 683 28.01 4.50 10.75
CA PRO A 683 27.44 3.20 11.01
C PRO A 683 28.58 2.19 11.01
N THR A 684 28.92 1.70 12.20
CA THR A 684 29.78 0.52 12.31
C THR A 684 29.11 -0.67 11.62
N ALA A 685 29.89 -1.64 11.13
CA ALA A 685 29.41 -2.93 10.60
C ALA A 685 28.34 -3.66 11.45
N ALA A 686 28.19 -3.26 12.73
CA ALA A 686 27.25 -3.79 13.69
C ALA A 686 25.84 -3.13 13.69
N SER A 687 25.63 -2.01 13.00
CA SER A 687 24.33 -1.31 13.00
C SER A 687 23.37 -1.75 11.89
N LEU A 688 23.82 -2.42 10.83
CA LEU A 688 22.95 -2.89 9.74
C LEU A 688 22.58 -4.36 9.91
N ALA A 689 21.28 -4.67 9.87
CA ALA A 689 20.77 -6.05 9.97
C ALA A 689 19.65 -6.31 8.97
N TRP A 690 19.62 -7.55 8.45
CA TRP A 690 18.52 -8.03 7.62
C TRP A 690 17.60 -8.87 8.48
N CYS A 691 16.41 -8.35 8.78
CA CYS A 691 15.51 -8.89 9.79
C CYS A 691 14.20 -9.41 9.15
N HIS A 692 13.63 -10.45 9.75
CA HIS A 692 12.26 -10.90 9.49
C HIS A 692 11.44 -10.77 10.77
N PHE A 693 10.21 -10.27 10.66
CA PHE A 693 9.28 -10.20 11.79
C PHE A 693 8.31 -11.38 11.73
N PRO A 694 8.37 -12.33 12.68
CA PRO A 694 7.40 -13.42 12.75
C PRO A 694 5.98 -12.89 12.92
N VAL A 695 5.00 -13.59 12.34
CA VAL A 695 3.58 -13.26 12.48
C VAL A 695 3.20 -13.24 13.98
N GLY A 696 2.73 -12.09 14.48
CA GLY A 696 2.32 -11.91 15.87
C GLY A 696 3.46 -11.61 16.87
N SER A 697 4.63 -11.18 16.39
CA SER A 697 5.79 -10.83 17.22
C SER A 697 6.43 -9.51 16.77
N ASP A 698 6.66 -8.60 17.72
CA ASP A 698 7.42 -7.35 17.49
C ASP A 698 8.94 -7.56 17.57
N ASP A 699 9.39 -8.75 18.01
CA ASP A 699 10.81 -9.09 18.09
C ASP A 699 11.36 -9.52 16.71
N PRO A 700 12.34 -8.79 16.12
CA PRO A 700 12.91 -9.14 14.84
C PRO A 700 13.87 -10.34 14.92
N VAL A 701 13.79 -11.23 13.94
CA VAL A 701 14.77 -12.31 13.72
C VAL A 701 15.82 -11.84 12.71
N ASP A 702 17.05 -11.62 13.18
CA ASP A 702 18.20 -11.25 12.33
C ASP A 702 18.70 -12.47 11.53
N ALA A 703 18.94 -12.30 10.23
CA ALA A 703 19.59 -13.29 9.36
C ALA A 703 21.04 -13.63 9.78
N GLY A 704 21.58 -12.92 10.77
CA GLY A 704 22.91 -13.10 11.33
C GLY A 704 24.00 -12.69 10.34
N VAL A 705 23.71 -11.67 9.52
CA VAL A 705 24.65 -11.13 8.52
C VAL A 705 25.08 -9.75 8.98
N ARG A 706 26.37 -9.46 8.87
CA ARG A 706 26.96 -8.17 9.22
C ARG A 706 27.38 -7.46 7.95
N ALA A 707 27.20 -6.15 7.91
CA ALA A 707 27.63 -5.34 6.78
C ALA A 707 29.16 -5.18 6.80
N SER A 708 29.79 -5.17 5.63
CA SER A 708 31.15 -4.64 5.48
C SER A 708 31.07 -3.18 5.09
N VAL A 709 31.81 -2.29 5.76
CA VAL A 709 31.85 -0.85 5.49
C VAL A 709 33.25 -0.46 5.02
N ASP A 710 33.34 0.27 3.91
CA ASP A 710 34.58 0.83 3.35
C ASP A 710 34.33 2.29 2.93
N GLY A 711 34.89 3.23 3.70
CA GLY A 711 34.60 4.65 3.54
C GLY A 711 33.13 4.97 3.76
N ASP A 712 32.47 5.53 2.74
CA ASP A 712 31.04 5.82 2.73
C ASP A 712 30.18 4.68 2.18
N ARG A 713 30.78 3.55 1.75
CA ARG A 713 30.05 2.42 1.15
C ARG A 713 29.88 1.28 2.13
N TRP A 714 28.73 0.61 2.04
CA TRP A 714 28.46 -0.62 2.77
C TRP A 714 27.97 -1.73 1.84
N SER A 715 28.20 -2.99 2.22
CA SER A 715 27.78 -4.19 1.49
C SER A 715 27.31 -5.28 2.45
N ILE A 716 26.20 -5.92 2.13
CA ILE A 716 25.63 -7.07 2.81
C ILE A 716 25.53 -8.23 1.82
N ARG A 717 26.02 -9.40 2.21
CA ARG A 717 26.05 -10.60 1.36
C ARG A 717 25.36 -11.74 2.09
N VAL A 718 24.20 -12.18 1.60
CA VAL A 718 23.40 -13.22 2.22
C VAL A 718 23.28 -14.44 1.30
N PRO A 719 23.78 -15.61 1.69
CA PRO A 719 23.48 -16.84 0.98
C PRO A 719 21.97 -17.11 1.00
N LEU A 720 21.34 -17.28 -0.17
CA LEU A 720 19.87 -17.46 -0.27
C LEU A 720 19.37 -18.67 0.53
N ARG A 721 20.18 -19.73 0.65
CA ARG A 721 19.90 -20.89 1.50
C ARG A 721 19.67 -20.55 2.98
N ARG A 722 20.31 -19.48 3.49
CA ARG A 722 20.16 -19.04 4.88
C ARG A 722 18.84 -18.32 5.11
N LEU A 723 18.33 -17.63 4.08
CA LEU A 723 16.99 -17.06 4.10
C LEU A 723 15.93 -18.17 3.95
N ALA A 724 16.29 -19.25 3.23
CA ALA A 724 15.46 -20.44 3.10
C ALA A 724 15.35 -21.26 4.40
N SER A 725 16.37 -21.33 5.25
CA SER A 725 16.29 -22.11 6.51
C SER A 725 15.26 -21.58 7.52
N PHE A 726 14.77 -20.35 7.34
CA PHE A 726 13.65 -19.79 8.11
C PHE A 726 12.27 -20.16 7.52
N THR A 727 12.23 -20.88 6.38
CA THR A 727 10.99 -21.31 5.72
C THR A 727 10.50 -22.69 6.18
N SER A 728 11.34 -23.44 6.89
CA SER A 728 11.07 -24.83 7.27
C SER A 728 10.77 -24.95 8.78
N GLU A 729 9.48 -24.91 9.11
CA GLU A 729 8.75 -25.93 9.90
C GLU A 729 7.30 -25.46 10.21
N ASP A 730 7.02 -24.15 10.17
CA ASP A 730 5.68 -23.60 10.50
C ASP A 730 4.96 -22.82 9.37
N SER A 731 5.57 -22.60 8.20
CA SER A 731 4.92 -21.84 7.11
C SER A 731 4.04 -22.71 6.21
N VAL A 732 2.85 -23.08 6.71
CA VAL A 732 1.78 -23.76 5.96
C VAL A 732 0.92 -22.78 5.13
N LEU A 733 1.20 -21.47 5.18
CA LEU A 733 0.38 -20.45 4.53
C LEU A 733 0.58 -20.42 3.01
N GLY A 734 -0.46 -20.86 2.29
CA GLY A 734 -0.57 -20.74 0.84
C GLY A 734 -0.97 -19.33 0.42
N GLY A 735 -0.04 -18.60 -0.22
CA GLY A 735 -0.33 -17.38 -0.98
C GLY A 735 0.21 -16.10 -0.36
N ASP A 736 1.00 -15.36 -1.15
CA ASP A 736 1.48 -13.98 -0.97
C ASP A 736 2.26 -13.59 0.32
N GLU A 737 2.25 -14.35 1.42
CA GLU A 737 2.98 -14.03 2.68
C GLU A 737 4.25 -14.87 2.88
N ARG A 738 5.14 -14.91 1.86
CA ARG A 738 6.44 -15.60 1.98
C ARG A 738 7.46 -14.64 2.59
N LEU A 739 7.99 -15.00 3.78
CA LEU A 739 9.03 -14.30 4.59
C LEU A 739 9.43 -12.92 4.04
N LEU A 740 8.80 -11.86 4.55
CA LEU A 740 9.16 -10.49 4.25
C LEU A 740 10.42 -10.11 5.05
N TRP A 741 11.52 -9.91 4.35
CA TRP A 741 12.78 -9.53 4.99
C TRP A 741 13.06 -8.03 4.82
N HIS A 742 13.26 -7.34 5.93
CA HIS A 742 13.49 -5.89 6.04
C HIS A 742 14.97 -5.58 6.31
N LEU A 743 15.52 -4.56 5.65
CA LEU A 743 16.87 -4.07 5.93
C LEU A 743 16.80 -2.89 6.91
N LEU A 744 17.39 -3.05 8.10
CA LEU A 744 17.32 -2.08 9.20
C LEU A 744 18.70 -1.54 9.59
N GLU A 745 18.74 -0.28 9.98
CA GLU A 745 19.84 0.40 10.65
C GLU A 745 19.48 0.67 12.13
N TYR A 746 20.36 0.29 13.05
CA TYR A 746 20.22 0.47 14.50
C TYR A 746 21.12 1.60 15.00
N ASN A 747 20.56 2.55 15.75
CA ASN A 747 21.31 3.64 16.41
C ASN A 747 20.81 3.91 17.84
N ASP A 748 21.43 4.87 18.55
CA ASP A 748 21.07 5.25 19.93
C ASP A 748 19.61 5.73 20.09
N GLY A 749 18.92 6.02 18.98
CA GLY A 749 17.51 6.42 18.92
C GLY A 749 16.55 5.32 18.42
N GLY A 750 17.00 4.08 18.25
CA GLY A 750 16.19 2.92 17.83
C GLY A 750 16.56 2.34 16.46
N ALA A 751 15.68 1.49 15.92
CA ALA A 751 15.83 0.88 14.59
C ALA A 751 15.20 1.76 13.51
N ARG A 752 15.73 1.72 12.28
CA ARG A 752 15.19 2.47 11.13
C ARG A 752 15.32 1.66 9.86
N ALA A 753 14.34 1.76 8.97
CA ALA A 753 14.43 1.12 7.67
C ALA A 753 15.51 1.80 6.79
N VAL A 754 16.32 1.00 6.11
CA VAL A 754 17.27 1.49 5.10
C VAL A 754 16.48 1.83 3.83
N LEU A 755 16.67 3.04 3.33
CA LEU A 755 16.03 3.45 2.07
C LEU A 755 16.63 2.68 0.91
N VAL A 756 15.82 2.15 0.00
CA VAL A 756 16.35 1.44 -1.18
C VAL A 756 15.93 2.13 -2.45
N ASP A 757 16.89 2.24 -3.38
CA ASP A 757 16.66 2.69 -4.74
C ASP A 757 15.50 1.86 -5.36
N PRO A 758 14.42 2.51 -5.82
CA PRO A 758 13.23 1.79 -6.31
C PRO A 758 13.53 0.80 -7.45
N PHE A 759 14.58 1.03 -8.23
CA PHE A 759 14.99 0.13 -9.31
C PHE A 759 15.81 -1.05 -8.79
N ALA A 760 16.70 -0.81 -7.82
CA ALA A 760 17.38 -1.88 -7.10
C ALA A 760 16.38 -2.79 -6.37
N ALA A 761 15.34 -2.22 -5.74
CA ALA A 761 14.21 -2.97 -5.20
C ALA A 761 13.51 -3.80 -6.29
N GLY A 762 13.42 -3.26 -7.51
CA GLY A 762 12.94 -3.94 -8.71
C GLY A 762 13.81 -5.10 -9.22
N ARG A 763 14.81 -5.57 -8.47
CA ARG A 763 15.49 -6.85 -8.66
C ARG A 763 14.98 -7.96 -7.71
N LEU A 764 14.03 -7.65 -6.81
CA LEU A 764 13.41 -8.56 -5.84
C LEU A 764 11.88 -8.61 -6.01
N PRO A 765 11.21 -9.78 -5.86
CA PRO A 765 11.79 -11.02 -5.36
C PRO A 765 12.62 -11.81 -6.37
N VAL A 766 13.56 -12.57 -5.84
CA VAL A 766 14.35 -13.54 -6.61
C VAL A 766 13.89 -14.96 -6.30
N ARG A 767 13.58 -15.70 -7.36
CA ARG A 767 13.38 -17.16 -7.30
C ARG A 767 14.73 -17.84 -7.17
N PHE A 768 14.82 -18.84 -6.31
CA PHE A 768 15.98 -19.72 -6.25
C PHE A 768 15.56 -21.19 -6.25
N GLU A 769 16.40 -22.00 -6.88
CA GLU A 769 16.32 -23.45 -6.90
C GLU A 769 17.65 -23.98 -6.35
N GLY A 770 17.59 -24.92 -5.42
CA GLY A 770 18.76 -25.51 -4.79
C GLY A 770 18.44 -26.86 -4.15
N THR A 771 19.37 -27.36 -3.35
CA THR A 771 19.23 -28.59 -2.60
C THR A 771 19.66 -28.32 -1.16
N ALA A 772 18.82 -28.68 -0.18
CA ALA A 772 19.14 -28.62 1.25
C ALA A 772 20.33 -29.53 1.58
N GLU A 773 20.96 -29.30 2.74
CA GLU A 773 22.12 -30.09 3.18
C GLU A 773 21.80 -31.59 3.36
N ASP A 774 20.52 -31.93 3.53
CA ASP A 774 19.98 -33.28 3.60
C ASP A 774 19.61 -33.90 2.23
N GLY A 775 19.82 -33.17 1.13
CA GLY A 775 19.55 -33.64 -0.23
C GLY A 775 18.13 -33.33 -0.77
N HIS A 776 17.26 -32.66 0.00
CA HIS A 776 15.94 -32.29 -0.49
C HIS A 776 15.97 -31.08 -1.43
N PRO A 777 15.26 -31.08 -2.57
CA PRO A 777 15.17 -29.91 -3.44
C PRO A 777 14.49 -28.74 -2.73
N LEU A 778 15.21 -27.62 -2.62
CA LEU A 778 14.72 -26.35 -2.12
C LEU A 778 14.25 -25.50 -3.28
N HIS A 779 12.96 -25.17 -3.30
CA HIS A 779 12.39 -24.15 -4.18
C HIS A 779 11.86 -23.03 -3.30
N GLY A 780 12.36 -21.82 -3.47
CA GLY A 780 11.98 -20.70 -2.62
C GLY A 780 11.97 -19.37 -3.35
N TRP A 781 11.43 -18.39 -2.66
CA TRP A 781 11.44 -16.99 -3.08
C TRP A 781 11.99 -16.20 -1.92
N VAL A 782 12.98 -15.36 -2.20
CA VAL A 782 13.30 -14.27 -1.30
C VAL A 782 12.53 -13.06 -1.80
N GLN A 783 11.45 -12.73 -1.10
CA GLN A 783 10.99 -11.35 -1.03
C GLN A 783 11.88 -10.66 -0.01
N GLY A 784 12.85 -9.88 -0.49
CA GLY A 784 13.09 -8.65 0.24
C GLY A 784 11.93 -7.75 -0.14
N GLU A 785 11.19 -7.25 0.83
CA GLU A 785 10.88 -5.84 0.74
C GLU A 785 12.13 -5.15 1.26
N PRO A 786 13.07 -4.74 0.38
CA PRO A 786 13.92 -3.64 0.77
C PRO A 786 12.94 -2.46 0.85
N THR A 787 12.29 -2.34 2.02
CA THR A 787 11.14 -1.50 2.34
C THR A 787 10.72 -0.58 1.21
N LEU A 788 9.51 -0.81 0.69
CA LEU A 788 8.75 0.17 -0.08
C LEU A 788 8.38 1.39 0.80
N THR A 789 9.35 1.92 1.55
CA THR A 789 9.31 3.23 2.17
C THR A 789 9.44 4.27 1.07
N GLN A 790 8.28 4.76 0.60
CA GLN A 790 8.10 6.20 0.79
C GLN A 790 8.27 6.44 2.29
N ALA A 791 9.38 7.08 2.66
CA ALA A 791 9.88 7.22 4.02
C ALA A 791 8.77 7.37 5.07
N THR A 792 8.85 6.59 6.15
CA THR A 792 8.13 6.88 7.39
C THR A 792 8.98 6.49 8.59
N GLY A 793 9.37 7.53 9.33
CA GLY A 793 9.52 7.61 10.79
C GLY A 793 9.93 6.36 11.60
N ALA A 794 11.10 6.50 12.22
CA ALA A 794 11.54 6.00 13.54
C ALA A 794 10.71 4.89 14.24
N LEU A 795 11.28 3.69 14.32
CA LEU A 795 11.03 2.77 15.44
C LEU A 795 11.81 3.28 16.67
N ARG A 796 11.17 4.04 17.56
CA ARG A 796 11.69 4.22 18.94
C ARG A 796 11.29 3.02 19.79
N ALA A 797 12.01 1.91 19.64
CA ALA A 797 12.02 0.87 20.66
C ALA A 797 13.00 1.29 21.76
N THR A 798 12.49 1.74 22.90
CA THR A 798 13.30 2.01 24.10
C THR A 798 13.83 0.68 24.64
N ILE A 799 15.03 0.26 24.21
CA ILE A 799 15.77 -0.78 24.92
C ILE A 799 16.46 -0.10 26.10
N MET A 800 15.84 -0.21 27.27
CA MET A 800 16.53 0.03 28.54
C MET A 800 17.73 -0.92 28.61
N ARG A 801 18.94 -0.41 28.37
CA ARG A 801 20.17 -1.12 28.73
C ARG A 801 20.16 -1.29 30.25
N GLU A 802 19.90 -2.50 30.72
CA GLU A 802 20.32 -2.91 32.05
C GLU A 802 21.84 -2.72 32.13
N SER A 803 22.25 -1.75 32.95
CA SER A 803 23.63 -1.56 33.35
C SER A 803 24.06 -2.76 34.21
N GLU A 804 24.84 -3.68 33.64
CA GLU A 804 25.66 -4.60 34.44
C GLU A 804 26.69 -3.80 35.26
N PRO A 805 26.83 -4.04 36.57
CA PRO A 805 27.84 -3.38 37.38
C PRO A 805 29.21 -4.05 37.19
N GLU A 806 30.24 -3.21 37.16
CA GLU A 806 31.65 -3.54 37.00
C GLU A 806 32.15 -4.62 37.97
N ARG A 807 33.05 -5.47 37.45
CA ARG A 807 33.86 -6.41 38.25
C ARG A 807 34.90 -5.63 39.07
N GLY A 808 34.94 -5.89 40.37
CA GLY A 808 35.98 -5.38 41.28
C GLY A 808 36.42 -6.35 42.38
N SER A 809 37.28 -7.31 42.00
CA SER A 809 38.37 -7.89 42.82
C SER A 809 38.09 -8.78 44.07
N ALA A 810 39.02 -9.74 44.22
CA ALA A 810 39.54 -10.34 45.45
C ALA A 810 38.91 -11.65 45.99
N THR A 811 39.46 -12.77 45.48
CA THR A 811 40.10 -13.89 46.22
C THR A 811 39.56 -14.41 47.56
N VAL A 812 39.39 -15.75 47.56
CA VAL A 812 39.66 -16.75 48.63
C VAL A 812 38.54 -17.04 49.64
N GLY A 813 38.08 -18.32 49.64
CA GLY A 813 37.77 -19.01 50.90
C GLY A 813 36.54 -19.92 50.95
N ARG A 814 36.75 -21.21 50.65
CA ARG A 814 36.12 -22.40 51.29
C ARG A 814 34.57 -22.59 51.31
N ARG A 815 34.15 -23.67 50.64
CA ARG A 815 33.02 -24.59 50.98
C ARG A 815 33.15 -25.14 52.44
N PRO A 816 32.18 -25.93 53.01
CA PRO A 816 30.87 -26.40 52.52
C PRO A 816 29.71 -26.34 53.57
N GLY A 817 28.46 -26.62 53.15
CA GLY A 817 27.38 -26.95 54.09
C GLY A 817 26.00 -27.19 53.43
N LEU A 818 25.76 -28.43 53.01
CA LEU A 818 24.46 -29.05 52.67
C LEU A 818 23.45 -28.99 53.87
N PRO A 819 22.24 -29.60 53.81
CA PRO A 819 21.07 -29.30 52.96
C PRO A 819 19.75 -29.39 53.79
N TRP A 820 18.60 -28.81 53.41
CA TRP A 820 17.30 -29.43 53.82
C TRP A 820 16.20 -29.31 52.77
N ARG A 821 15.72 -30.50 52.42
CA ARG A 821 14.56 -30.92 51.60
C ARG A 821 13.22 -30.39 52.17
N LYS A 822 12.34 -29.88 51.31
CA LYS A 822 11.16 -30.49 50.64
C LYS A 822 9.90 -30.60 51.51
N GLY A 823 8.82 -30.04 50.96
CA GLY A 823 7.42 -30.36 51.16
C GLY A 823 6.69 -29.80 49.96
#